data_AF-A0AA90UV92-F1
#
_entry.id   AF-A0AA90UV92-F1
#
_cell.length_a   1.000
_cell.length_b   1.000
_cell.length_c   1.000
_cell.angle_alpha   90.00
_cell.angle_beta   90.00
_cell.angle_gamma   90.00
#
_symmetry.space_group_name_H-M   'P 1'
#
loop_
_entity.id
_entity.type
_entity.pdbx_description
1 polymer ?
#
loop_
_entity_poly.entity_id
_entity_poly.type
_entity_poly.pdbx_seq_one_letter_code
_entity_poly.pdbx_strand_id
1 'polypeptide(L)'
;MKNIKLFDYQEDMKERIEKALRLHRSVMAQMPTGTGKTVLLASVVESFLREHSNCNVWIVAHRRELVSQIRETIQRVFFESPRPSFQRGLHFLPKPLFLRKRGCNRPTRCSEPLRSKDGGPSKVSPDCAGWDRLDATCLRPADGLAATCLRPTEGLGDRLGMSGASKVSPDCLSASAFKVPIKAVSIQWLSKHYDEIEEEPGMIVIDEAHHALAKTYKEMWERFPKAKFLGLTATPCRLNGKGFTDLFDILVQSWSVPEFISKGRLATYDFVSIKSDGVTQRLIDSLQKRGADGDYQNKEMDMLLNKKPSIERLYRSLEEFGKDRKGIVYAINIRHANAIAEFYREHGIVAVAIDSKTPSSLRKELIERFKASSNTSQNLPFSNHPVNSSKITPSLFTIKEGDFSKTHPSSLTLKGGSTAFPKPLSPQGTGDVTAPPRRSEPLRSKVGGPSKVSPDCAGWDRLGATYLRAADGLGEGLTATCLRAADGLDPIQVLVNVDIFSEGFDCPDVEFVQLARPTLSLAKYLQMVGRGLRVAKGKKNCVIIDNVGLYRVFGLPSQVWNWNAMFEGKLKVGKRKETPKDREFFLMNEKQDDIQIHPDSEMMMVMSHEELLQTLQYREFVDSKGEFAIIKLSDGKMTVVNRQGEQVLEPGDYYDMKLLDGNILFYRPRRKAKCYYDLLAKAVIDDGTNVAETPHVVNIKGWEFIEYNDIFMSRTQEDFSLPYHPSQYDFLNYGYYMIFRFRPSAPGCQVWYYCEGDEGKMRMSNEESRNVCFLRNDYEHVYWLCAVLYGERIVVMDSKEDYYLVDSNLKKTFIGCNHPKNENEDLNFVMPRLGKKYYHEAMLQKKEMEENEMLLLHEKSEAGHVELYQAGKKWGVKVDGKVIVPPLYCSIAQPVGAYCAFEEIPRHWGVMTLKGKVIVDAKYEKVEIRDNGIAVVTGITGKTQTINLLKVKG
;
A
#
# COMPACT_ATOMS: atom_id res chain seq x y z
N MET A 1 19.62 5.79 38.50
CA MET A 1 19.16 5.82 37.09
C MET A 1 17.66 6.13 37.10
N LYS A 2 16.95 6.13 35.97
CA LYS A 2 15.50 6.45 35.95
C LYS A 2 14.70 5.16 35.81
N ASN A 3 13.84 4.86 36.79
CA ASN A 3 12.86 3.78 36.72
C ASN A 3 12.22 3.71 35.34
N ILE A 4 12.31 2.55 34.68
CA ILE A 4 11.65 2.30 33.40
C ILE A 4 10.14 2.16 33.62
N LYS A 5 9.44 3.30 33.69
CA LYS A 5 7.97 3.35 33.70
C LYS A 5 7.46 2.95 32.31
N LEU A 6 6.55 1.97 32.26
CA LEU A 6 5.83 1.62 31.04
C LEU A 6 4.98 2.81 30.55
N PHE A 7 4.76 2.86 29.23
CA PHE A 7 3.76 3.76 28.67
C PHE A 7 2.34 3.24 28.94
N ASP A 8 1.39 4.15 28.97
CA ASP A 8 -0.06 3.90 29.04
C ASP A 8 -0.55 2.76 28.13
N TYR A 9 -0.15 2.76 26.85
CA TYR A 9 -0.49 1.67 25.92
C TYR A 9 0.23 0.33 26.18
N GLN A 10 1.32 0.34 26.96
CA GLN A 10 2.05 -0.87 27.35
C GLN A 10 1.43 -1.50 28.60
N GLU A 11 0.96 -0.71 29.57
CA GLU A 11 0.20 -1.21 30.73
C GLU A 11 -1.15 -1.81 30.29
N ASP A 12 -1.90 -1.15 29.40
CA ASP A 12 -3.13 -1.69 28.81
C ASP A 12 -2.85 -3.01 28.03
N MET A 13 -1.81 -3.04 27.19
CA MET A 13 -1.42 -4.25 26.48
C MET A 13 -0.97 -5.37 27.44
N LYS A 14 -0.31 -5.02 28.55
CA LYS A 14 0.09 -5.96 29.61
C LYS A 14 -1.11 -6.59 30.28
N GLU A 15 -2.06 -5.78 30.77
CA GLU A 15 -3.29 -6.28 31.42
C GLU A 15 -4.08 -7.20 30.48
N ARG A 16 -4.21 -6.81 29.19
CA ARG A 16 -4.91 -7.62 28.18
C ARG A 16 -4.18 -8.93 27.87
N ILE A 17 -2.84 -8.96 27.86
CA ILE A 17 -2.04 -10.19 27.74
C ILE A 17 -2.18 -11.08 28.99
N GLU A 18 -2.09 -10.52 30.20
CA GLU A 18 -2.22 -11.28 31.45
C GLU A 18 -3.61 -11.89 31.60
N LYS A 19 -4.66 -11.13 31.26
CA LYS A 19 -6.05 -11.62 31.21
C LYS A 19 -6.22 -12.75 30.18
N ALA A 20 -5.61 -12.63 29.00
CA ALA A 20 -5.61 -13.69 28.00
C ALA A 20 -4.84 -14.93 28.47
N LEU A 21 -3.68 -14.77 29.11
CA LEU A 21 -2.86 -15.87 29.64
C LEU A 21 -3.52 -16.60 30.82
N ARG A 22 -4.46 -15.97 31.54
CA ARG A 22 -5.29 -16.67 32.54
C ARG A 22 -6.32 -17.59 31.89
N LEU A 23 -6.93 -17.18 30.77
CA LEU A 23 -7.97 -17.95 30.07
C LEU A 23 -7.44 -18.99 29.06
N HIS A 24 -6.33 -18.70 28.39
CA HIS A 24 -5.76 -19.49 27.30
C HIS A 24 -4.41 -20.10 27.68
N ARG A 25 -3.92 -21.11 26.93
CA ARG A 25 -2.56 -21.64 27.11
C ARG A 25 -1.55 -20.85 26.29
N SER A 26 -1.92 -20.46 25.08
CA SER A 26 -1.00 -19.93 24.08
C SER A 26 -1.53 -18.62 23.47
N VAL A 27 -0.94 -17.50 23.87
CA VAL A 27 -1.35 -16.14 23.46
C VAL A 27 -0.34 -15.56 22.46
N MET A 28 -0.81 -15.01 21.35
CA MET A 28 0.01 -14.15 20.49
C MET A 28 -0.31 -12.67 20.76
N ALA A 29 0.71 -11.83 20.78
CA ALA A 29 0.62 -10.38 20.97
C ALA A 29 1.22 -9.64 19.76
N GLN A 30 0.38 -8.91 19.03
CA GLN A 30 0.81 -8.01 17.96
C GLN A 30 1.13 -6.62 18.52
N MET A 31 2.31 -6.11 18.18
CA MET A 31 2.68 -4.70 18.39
C MET A 31 3.63 -4.22 17.28
N PRO A 32 3.38 -3.05 16.64
CA PRO A 32 4.28 -2.49 15.64
C PRO A 32 5.74 -2.33 16.08
N THR A 33 6.66 -2.29 15.11
CA THR A 33 8.08 -2.04 15.37
C THR A 33 8.28 -0.62 15.92
N GLY A 34 9.21 -0.46 16.86
CA GLY A 34 9.47 0.82 17.55
C GLY A 34 8.73 1.01 18.88
N THR A 35 7.58 0.35 19.08
CA THR A 35 6.66 0.55 20.22
C THR A 35 7.11 -0.05 21.57
N GLY A 36 8.29 -0.69 21.62
CA GLY A 36 8.88 -1.21 22.86
C GLY A 36 8.51 -2.65 23.26
N LYS A 37 8.16 -3.53 22.30
CA LYS A 37 7.88 -4.98 22.53
C LYS A 37 8.73 -5.64 23.62
N THR A 38 10.06 -5.48 23.58
CA THR A 38 11.01 -6.11 24.50
C THR A 38 10.87 -5.61 25.96
N VAL A 39 10.39 -4.39 26.18
CA VAL A 39 10.14 -3.83 27.51
C VAL A 39 8.82 -4.38 28.07
N LEU A 40 7.77 -4.46 27.24
CA LEU A 40 6.53 -5.14 27.61
C LEU A 40 6.78 -6.60 27.97
N LEU A 41 7.53 -7.32 27.12
CA LEU A 41 7.96 -8.70 27.34
C LEU A 41 8.59 -8.87 28.74
N ALA A 42 9.56 -8.02 29.08
CA ALA A 42 10.22 -8.07 30.38
C ALA A 42 9.24 -7.85 31.55
N SER A 43 8.27 -6.93 31.44
CA SER A 43 7.31 -6.67 32.53
C SER A 43 6.21 -7.73 32.65
N VAL A 44 5.79 -8.38 31.57
CA VAL A 44 4.89 -9.55 31.62
C VAL A 44 5.61 -10.74 32.28
N VAL A 45 6.88 -10.98 31.94
CA VAL A 45 7.70 -12.03 32.57
C VAL A 45 7.94 -11.75 34.05
N GLU A 46 8.16 -10.48 34.43
CA GLU A 46 8.25 -10.08 35.84
C GLU A 46 6.94 -10.34 36.60
N SER A 47 5.80 -9.96 36.03
CA SER A 47 4.46 -10.23 36.60
C SER A 47 4.25 -11.72 36.82
N PHE A 48 4.49 -12.54 35.78
CA PHE A 48 4.31 -13.99 35.85
C PHE A 48 5.16 -14.63 36.96
N LEU A 49 6.42 -14.20 37.11
CA LEU A 49 7.33 -14.69 38.15
C LEU A 49 6.97 -14.24 39.56
N ARG A 50 6.29 -13.09 39.71
CA ARG A 50 5.73 -12.64 41.00
C ARG A 50 4.51 -13.47 41.40
N GLU A 51 3.68 -13.89 40.44
CA GLU A 51 2.57 -14.82 40.68
C GLU A 51 3.05 -16.29 40.89
N HIS A 52 4.14 -16.71 40.24
CA HIS A 52 4.58 -18.10 40.17
C HIS A 52 6.05 -18.27 40.63
N SER A 53 6.32 -18.10 41.94
CA SER A 53 7.67 -18.04 42.51
C SER A 53 8.60 -19.23 42.23
N ASN A 54 8.03 -20.39 41.90
CA ASN A 54 8.77 -21.65 41.69
C ASN A 54 8.86 -22.04 40.20
N CYS A 55 8.41 -21.19 39.27
CA CYS A 55 8.38 -21.49 37.84
C CYS A 55 9.59 -20.90 37.09
N ASN A 56 10.11 -21.66 36.12
CA ASN A 56 11.08 -21.16 35.15
C ASN A 56 10.39 -20.52 33.95
N VAL A 57 10.93 -19.43 33.43
CA VAL A 57 10.53 -18.80 32.17
C VAL A 57 11.63 -18.97 31.13
N TRP A 58 11.29 -19.47 29.95
CA TRP A 58 12.23 -19.63 28.84
C TRP A 58 11.92 -18.62 27.74
N ILE A 59 12.94 -17.87 27.34
CA ILE A 59 12.84 -16.88 26.26
C ILE A 59 13.56 -17.46 25.04
N VAL A 60 12.77 -17.76 24.01
CA VAL A 60 13.21 -18.43 22.79
C VAL A 60 13.22 -17.42 21.65
N ALA A 61 14.39 -17.20 21.04
CA ALA A 61 14.55 -16.31 19.89
C ALA A 61 15.05 -17.06 18.65
N HIS A 62 14.78 -16.52 17.46
CA HIS A 62 15.31 -17.10 16.22
C HIS A 62 16.78 -16.72 15.94
N ARG A 63 17.28 -15.61 16.52
CA ARG A 63 18.69 -15.18 16.43
C ARG A 63 19.36 -15.11 17.80
N ARG A 64 20.69 -15.25 17.83
CA ARG A 64 21.49 -15.25 19.07
C ARG A 64 21.70 -13.83 19.63
N GLU A 65 21.62 -12.84 18.76
CA GLU A 65 21.75 -11.42 19.05
C GLU A 65 20.59 -10.93 19.93
N LEU A 66 19.34 -11.31 19.58
CA LEU A 66 18.14 -11.05 20.37
C LEU A 66 18.26 -11.58 21.81
N VAL A 67 18.79 -12.80 21.99
CA VAL A 67 19.00 -13.42 23.31
C VAL A 67 19.83 -12.52 24.23
N SER A 68 20.88 -11.86 23.70
CA SER A 68 21.72 -10.94 24.47
C SER A 68 20.99 -9.64 24.84
N GLN A 69 20.15 -9.11 23.96
CA GLN A 69 19.42 -7.86 24.19
C GLN A 69 18.21 -8.03 25.12
N ILE A 70 17.46 -9.15 25.00
CA ILE A 70 16.35 -9.43 25.90
C ILE A 70 16.91 -9.63 27.32
N ARG A 71 18.04 -10.34 27.45
CA ARG A 71 18.87 -10.38 28.68
C ARG A 71 19.17 -8.99 29.23
N GLU A 72 19.73 -8.07 28.43
CA GLU A 72 20.06 -6.72 28.92
C GLU A 72 18.83 -5.92 29.33
N THR A 73 17.72 -6.08 28.62
CA THR A 73 16.46 -5.38 28.92
C THR A 73 15.86 -5.89 30.23
N ILE A 74 15.85 -7.21 30.43
CA ILE A 74 15.46 -7.86 31.69
C ILE A 74 16.39 -7.45 32.83
N GLN A 75 17.70 -7.39 32.60
CA GLN A 75 18.65 -6.92 33.62
C GLN A 75 18.38 -5.47 34.04
N ARG A 76 17.97 -4.58 33.12
CA ARG A 76 17.58 -3.21 33.48
C ARG A 76 16.24 -3.15 34.23
N VAL A 77 15.23 -3.92 33.81
CA VAL A 77 13.90 -3.92 34.44
C VAL A 77 13.91 -4.55 35.84
N PHE A 78 14.58 -5.69 36.03
CA PHE A 78 14.52 -6.46 37.27
C PHE A 78 15.42 -5.88 38.39
N PHE A 79 16.60 -5.34 38.06
CA PHE A 79 17.57 -4.89 39.08
C PHE A 79 17.40 -3.43 39.53
N GLU A 80 16.42 -2.67 39.00
CA GLU A 80 16.07 -1.33 39.52
C GLU A 80 15.06 -1.38 40.70
N SER A 81 14.48 -2.54 41.03
CA SER A 81 13.55 -2.68 42.17
C SER A 81 14.29 -2.81 43.53
N PRO A 82 14.10 -1.90 44.50
CA PRO A 82 14.76 -1.97 45.80
C PRO A 82 14.07 -2.97 46.74
N ARG A 83 14.31 -4.28 46.55
CA ARG A 83 13.86 -5.35 47.45
C ARG A 83 14.97 -6.38 47.71
N PRO A 84 15.26 -6.78 48.97
CA PRO A 84 16.46 -7.61 49.27
C PRO A 84 16.46 -9.03 48.71
N SER A 85 15.30 -9.60 48.37
CA SER A 85 15.14 -11.03 48.11
C SER A 85 15.53 -11.50 46.69
N PHE A 86 15.75 -10.61 45.73
CA PHE A 86 16.08 -10.97 44.33
C PHE A 86 17.57 -10.85 43.97
N GLN A 87 18.45 -10.58 44.94
CA GLN A 87 19.89 -10.47 44.69
C GLN A 87 20.59 -11.84 44.63
N ARG A 88 20.51 -12.55 43.49
CA ARG A 88 21.62 -13.39 42.93
C ARG A 88 21.26 -14.07 41.60
N GLY A 89 22.19 -13.97 40.64
CA GLY A 89 22.33 -14.92 39.53
C GLY A 89 21.51 -14.65 38.26
N LEU A 90 22.17 -14.67 37.10
CA LEU A 90 21.60 -15.23 35.87
C LEU A 90 22.59 -16.25 35.30
N HIS A 91 22.13 -17.49 35.06
CA HIS A 91 22.96 -18.56 34.51
C HIS A 91 22.84 -18.59 32.98
N PHE A 92 23.97 -18.50 32.28
CA PHE A 92 24.04 -18.57 30.82
C PHE A 92 24.98 -19.70 30.40
N LEU A 93 24.55 -20.54 29.46
CA LEU A 93 25.42 -21.57 28.89
C LEU A 93 26.51 -20.93 28.01
N PRO A 94 27.75 -21.49 27.96
CA PRO A 94 28.87 -20.80 27.34
C PRO A 94 28.79 -20.66 25.81
N LYS A 95 29.55 -19.70 25.27
CA LYS A 95 29.96 -19.74 23.87
C LYS A 95 30.82 -20.99 23.64
N PRO A 96 30.75 -21.68 22.48
CA PRO A 96 31.64 -22.79 22.17
C PRO A 96 33.10 -22.29 22.09
N LEU A 97 33.89 -22.62 23.11
CA LEU A 97 35.34 -22.39 23.12
C LEU A 97 36.00 -23.42 22.20
N PHE A 98 36.58 -22.95 21.09
CA PHE A 98 37.45 -23.77 20.26
C PHE A 98 38.76 -24.07 20.98
N LEU A 99 38.75 -25.11 21.80
CA LEU A 99 39.92 -25.62 22.52
C LEU A 99 40.88 -26.27 21.51
N ARG A 100 41.89 -25.49 21.11
CA ARG A 100 42.78 -25.74 19.98
C ARG A 100 43.79 -26.87 20.27
N LYS A 101 43.34 -28.14 20.27
CA LYS A 101 44.26 -29.29 20.22
C LYS A 101 45.08 -29.21 18.93
N ARG A 102 46.42 -29.20 19.08
CA ARG A 102 47.35 -29.29 17.94
C ARG A 102 47.37 -30.71 17.39
N GLY A 103 47.54 -30.85 16.08
CA GLY A 103 47.92 -32.11 15.43
C GLY A 103 46.77 -32.99 14.95
N CYS A 104 46.39 -32.82 13.67
CA CYS A 104 46.27 -33.90 12.69
C CYS A 104 45.91 -33.30 11.31
N ASN A 105 46.66 -33.66 10.26
CA ASN A 105 46.51 -33.07 8.92
C ASN A 105 45.63 -33.93 8.00
N ARG A 106 44.45 -33.42 7.60
CA ARG A 106 43.94 -33.39 6.20
C ARG A 106 42.51 -32.83 6.14
N PRO A 107 42.17 -31.93 5.19
CA PRO A 107 40.81 -31.44 5.02
C PRO A 107 40.01 -32.29 4.02
N THR A 108 38.88 -32.86 4.44
CA THR A 108 37.86 -33.39 3.52
C THR A 108 36.87 -32.30 3.12
N ARG A 109 36.52 -32.30 1.83
CA ARG A 109 35.74 -31.27 1.13
C ARG A 109 34.26 -31.66 1.14
N CYS A 110 33.34 -30.75 1.48
CA CYS A 110 31.91 -31.06 1.59
C CYS A 110 31.03 -30.00 0.90
N SER A 111 30.93 -30.07 -0.43
CA SER A 111 29.82 -29.47 -1.19
C SER A 111 29.80 -29.93 -2.66
N GLU A 112 29.24 -31.12 -2.93
CA GLU A 112 28.71 -31.44 -4.28
C GLU A 112 27.33 -32.11 -4.16
N PRO A 113 26.38 -31.83 -5.07
CA PRO A 113 25.02 -32.36 -5.01
C PRO A 113 24.87 -33.68 -5.78
N LEU A 114 24.30 -34.70 -5.13
CA LEU A 114 23.96 -35.95 -5.82
C LEU A 114 22.83 -35.74 -6.83
N ARG A 115 23.16 -35.82 -8.12
CA ARG A 115 22.21 -36.10 -9.20
C ARG A 115 22.06 -37.61 -9.33
N SER A 116 20.86 -38.14 -9.10
CA SER A 116 20.48 -39.47 -9.58
C SER A 116 19.94 -39.38 -11.01
N LYS A 117 20.56 -40.11 -11.94
CA LYS A 117 19.86 -40.66 -13.11
C LYS A 117 19.79 -42.17 -12.89
N ASP A 118 18.61 -42.75 -13.04
CA ASP A 118 18.30 -43.65 -14.15
C ASP A 118 16.77 -43.90 -14.18
N GLY A 119 16.28 -44.65 -15.17
CA GLY A 119 14.86 -44.69 -15.56
C GLY A 119 13.92 -45.51 -14.68
N GLY A 120 12.62 -45.25 -14.80
CA GLY A 120 11.54 -46.09 -14.26
C GLY A 120 11.17 -47.27 -15.20
N PRO A 121 9.95 -47.86 -15.14
CA PRO A 121 8.69 -47.16 -14.86
C PRO A 121 7.72 -47.81 -13.83
N SER A 122 6.79 -46.98 -13.34
CA SER A 122 5.38 -47.27 -12.98
C SER A 122 4.96 -48.61 -12.33
N LYS A 123 4.39 -48.55 -11.11
CA LYS A 123 2.92 -48.69 -10.87
C LYS A 123 2.49 -48.63 -9.38
N VAL A 124 1.31 -48.02 -9.15
CA VAL A 124 0.22 -48.39 -8.21
C VAL A 124 0.49 -48.46 -6.68
N SER A 125 -0.33 -47.72 -5.92
CA SER A 125 -0.64 -47.93 -4.48
C SER A 125 -1.90 -48.82 -4.35
N PRO A 126 -2.12 -49.55 -3.24
CA PRO A 126 -2.89 -48.93 -2.13
C PRO A 126 -2.65 -49.47 -0.70
N ASP A 127 -3.17 -48.70 0.28
CA ASP A 127 -3.94 -49.04 1.50
C ASP A 127 -3.51 -50.10 2.56
N CYS A 128 -3.36 -49.57 3.79
CA CYS A 128 -4.10 -49.87 5.03
C CYS A 128 -4.10 -51.26 5.74
N ALA A 129 -4.38 -51.20 7.06
CA ALA A 129 -4.49 -52.28 8.05
C ALA A 129 -3.17 -53.04 8.38
N GLY A 130 -3.00 -53.65 9.57
CA GLY A 130 -3.90 -53.75 10.73
C GLY A 130 -3.18 -54.10 12.04
N TRP A 131 -3.93 -54.02 13.13
CA TRP A 131 -3.57 -54.06 14.56
C TRP A 131 -3.02 -55.39 15.15
N ASP A 132 -2.52 -55.25 16.39
CA ASP A 132 -2.51 -56.21 17.52
C ASP A 132 -1.43 -57.32 17.70
N ARG A 133 -0.70 -57.16 18.82
CA ARG A 133 -0.37 -58.13 19.91
C ARG A 133 0.03 -59.58 19.62
N LEU A 134 1.17 -59.97 20.21
CA LEU A 134 1.40 -60.97 21.30
C LEU A 134 2.94 -61.16 21.38
N ASP A 135 3.71 -60.91 22.46
CA ASP A 135 3.63 -61.09 23.92
C ASP A 135 4.29 -62.42 24.45
N ALA A 136 5.09 -62.26 25.50
CA ALA A 136 5.77 -63.22 26.39
C ALA A 136 6.55 -64.45 25.84
N THR A 137 7.83 -64.58 26.24
CA THR A 137 8.31 -65.74 27.04
C THR A 137 9.69 -65.55 27.69
N CYS A 138 9.85 -66.09 28.93
CA CYS A 138 11.10 -66.53 29.60
C CYS A 138 12.21 -65.48 29.94
N LEU A 139 12.87 -65.49 31.11
CA LEU A 139 12.92 -66.42 32.26
C LEU A 139 13.11 -65.67 33.62
N ARG A 140 13.17 -66.41 34.74
CA ARG A 140 13.17 -65.99 36.17
C ARG A 140 14.23 -66.80 36.97
N PRO A 141 14.47 -66.60 38.29
CA PRO A 141 14.60 -65.37 39.10
C PRO A 141 15.78 -65.46 40.12
N ALA A 142 15.65 -64.73 41.25
CA ALA A 142 16.35 -64.80 42.54
C ALA A 142 17.56 -63.86 42.78
N ASP A 143 17.66 -63.12 43.89
CA ASP A 143 16.66 -62.57 44.87
C ASP A 143 17.38 -61.55 45.79
N GLY A 144 16.76 -60.78 46.71
CA GLY A 144 15.34 -60.61 47.04
C GLY A 144 15.12 -60.05 48.46
N LEU A 145 14.12 -59.16 48.65
CA LEU A 145 13.62 -58.60 49.93
C LEU A 145 14.63 -57.74 50.75
N ALA A 146 14.24 -56.79 51.62
CA ALA A 146 12.98 -56.08 51.88
C ALA A 146 13.29 -54.68 52.48
N ALA A 147 12.26 -53.85 52.70
CA ALA A 147 12.39 -52.53 53.35
C ALA A 147 12.38 -52.60 54.89
N THR A 148 12.96 -51.60 55.57
CA THR A 148 12.33 -50.76 56.64
C THR A 148 13.32 -49.64 57.06
N CYS A 149 12.81 -48.52 57.57
CA CYS A 149 13.60 -47.35 57.98
C CYS A 149 14.22 -47.48 59.38
N LEU A 150 15.37 -46.83 59.63
CA LEU A 150 15.69 -46.09 60.87
C LEU A 150 16.98 -45.22 60.71
N ARG A 151 17.20 -44.30 61.67
CA ARG A 151 18.35 -43.36 61.83
C ARG A 151 18.84 -43.46 63.31
N PRO A 152 19.82 -42.66 63.79
CA PRO A 152 21.23 -42.46 63.39
C PRO A 152 22.22 -42.52 64.59
N THR A 153 23.55 -42.36 64.38
CA THR A 153 24.62 -41.77 65.27
C THR A 153 25.99 -42.02 64.59
N GLU A 154 26.96 -41.10 64.38
CA GLU A 154 27.78 -40.18 65.22
C GLU A 154 29.19 -40.71 65.59
N GLY A 155 30.20 -39.82 65.71
CA GLY A 155 31.65 -40.10 66.00
C GLY A 155 32.56 -39.95 64.75
N LEU A 156 33.58 -39.08 64.59
CA LEU A 156 34.74 -38.62 65.41
C LEU A 156 35.85 -39.70 65.57
N GLY A 157 37.16 -39.49 65.29
CA GLY A 157 37.93 -38.35 64.72
C GLY A 157 39.48 -38.60 64.79
N ASP A 158 40.31 -37.73 64.17
CA ASP A 158 41.80 -37.62 64.29
C ASP A 158 42.69 -38.83 63.80
N ARG A 159 44.00 -38.73 63.40
CA ARG A 159 44.97 -37.62 63.15
C ARG A 159 46.20 -38.08 62.30
N LEU A 160 46.88 -37.12 61.62
CA LEU A 160 48.30 -37.13 61.12
C LEU A 160 48.71 -38.17 60.01
N GLY A 161 49.65 -37.90 59.09
CA GLY A 161 50.34 -36.64 58.74
C GLY A 161 51.42 -36.75 57.62
N MET A 162 51.40 -35.81 56.65
CA MET A 162 52.48 -35.33 55.74
C MET A 162 53.27 -36.28 54.79
N SER A 163 53.05 -36.15 53.47
CA SER A 163 53.96 -35.44 52.53
C SER A 163 53.67 -35.76 51.04
N GLY A 164 54.09 -34.88 50.12
CA GLY A 164 54.00 -35.08 48.66
C GLY A 164 53.11 -34.04 47.95
N ALA A 165 53.67 -33.27 47.02
CA ALA A 165 52.99 -32.14 46.38
C ALA A 165 52.41 -32.48 45.00
N SER A 166 51.09 -32.32 44.85
CA SER A 166 50.42 -32.20 43.55
C SER A 166 49.33 -31.12 43.63
N LYS A 167 49.19 -30.30 42.58
CA LYS A 167 48.24 -29.17 42.56
C LYS A 167 46.82 -29.64 42.25
N VAL A 168 46.13 -30.16 43.26
CA VAL A 168 44.67 -30.26 43.25
C VAL A 168 44.10 -28.94 43.77
N SER A 169 43.45 -28.17 42.90
CA SER A 169 42.59 -27.07 43.37
C SER A 169 41.25 -27.67 43.83
N PRO A 170 40.74 -27.31 45.02
CA PRO A 170 39.43 -27.77 45.47
C PRO A 170 38.31 -27.06 44.71
N ASP A 171 37.14 -27.70 44.63
CA ASP A 171 35.83 -27.11 44.93
C ASP A 171 34.72 -28.16 44.71
N CYS A 172 34.65 -29.12 45.64
CA CYS A 172 33.55 -30.10 45.74
C CYS A 172 32.89 -30.04 47.12
N LEU A 173 32.55 -28.84 47.58
CA LEU A 173 31.69 -28.57 48.74
C LEU A 173 30.99 -27.20 48.55
N SER A 174 29.76 -27.06 49.07
CA SER A 174 28.91 -25.86 48.95
C SER A 174 28.50 -25.42 47.52
N ALA A 175 27.63 -26.21 46.88
CA ALA A 175 26.92 -25.82 45.66
C ALA A 175 25.40 -25.61 45.88
N SER A 176 25.01 -25.02 47.02
CA SER A 176 23.65 -24.49 47.24
C SER A 176 23.43 -23.19 46.46
N ALA A 177 23.68 -23.24 45.15
CA ALA A 177 23.63 -22.11 44.25
C ALA A 177 22.18 -21.89 43.78
N PHE A 178 21.61 -20.77 44.18
CA PHE A 178 20.21 -20.38 43.93
C PHE A 178 19.85 -20.50 42.44
N LYS A 179 18.79 -21.27 42.14
CA LYS A 179 18.29 -21.44 40.77
C LYS A 179 17.75 -20.13 40.22
N VAL A 180 18.03 -19.88 38.94
CA VAL A 180 17.65 -18.65 38.23
C VAL A 180 16.36 -18.91 37.45
N PRO A 181 15.27 -18.16 37.69
CA PRO A 181 13.97 -18.45 37.10
C PRO A 181 13.81 -18.00 35.63
N ILE A 182 14.87 -17.50 34.98
CA ILE A 182 14.83 -17.07 33.57
C ILE A 182 16.00 -17.70 32.81
N LYS A 183 15.70 -18.41 31.71
CA LYS A 183 16.66 -18.83 30.68
C LYS A 183 16.35 -18.14 29.37
N ALA A 184 17.39 -17.83 28.58
CA ALA A 184 17.23 -17.26 27.24
C ALA A 184 18.10 -18.04 26.23
N VAL A 185 17.49 -18.56 25.17
CA VAL A 185 18.07 -19.55 24.24
C VAL A 185 17.65 -19.26 22.79
N SER A 186 18.40 -19.78 21.80
CA SER A 186 17.95 -19.76 20.40
C SER A 186 17.30 -21.09 20.01
N ILE A 187 16.26 -21.05 19.19
CA ILE A 187 15.47 -22.26 18.84
C ILE A 187 16.33 -23.38 18.22
N GLN A 188 17.37 -23.03 17.44
CA GLN A 188 18.26 -24.01 16.78
C GLN A 188 19.31 -24.62 17.74
N TRP A 189 19.47 -24.03 18.93
CA TRP A 189 20.17 -24.69 20.03
C TRP A 189 19.18 -25.56 20.80
N LEU A 190 18.04 -25.00 21.23
CA LEU A 190 17.03 -25.73 21.99
C LEU A 190 16.57 -27.03 21.30
N SER A 191 16.30 -26.99 19.99
CA SER A 191 15.91 -28.13 19.14
C SER A 191 17.00 -29.20 18.91
N LYS A 192 18.07 -29.19 19.72
CA LYS A 192 19.18 -30.16 19.68
C LYS A 192 19.61 -30.63 21.07
N HIS A 193 19.16 -29.96 22.14
CA HIS A 193 19.60 -30.20 23.51
C HIS A 193 18.38 -30.29 24.46
N TYR A 194 17.16 -30.56 23.95
CA TYR A 194 15.97 -30.78 24.80
C TYR A 194 16.23 -31.86 25.86
N ASP A 195 16.85 -32.96 25.44
CA ASP A 195 17.12 -34.14 26.27
C ASP A 195 18.30 -33.92 27.25
N GLU A 196 18.98 -32.76 27.17
CA GLU A 196 20.02 -32.31 28.11
C GLU A 196 19.46 -31.37 29.21
N ILE A 197 18.16 -31.07 29.19
CA ILE A 197 17.55 -30.06 30.08
C ILE A 197 16.51 -30.71 31.01
N GLU A 198 16.94 -31.03 32.23
CA GLU A 198 16.10 -31.62 33.30
C GLU A 198 14.97 -30.70 33.83
N GLU A 199 14.95 -29.42 33.47
CA GLU A 199 14.05 -28.42 34.05
C GLU A 199 12.91 -28.05 33.10
N GLU A 200 11.65 -28.23 33.52
CA GLU A 200 10.50 -27.74 32.76
C GLU A 200 10.31 -26.21 32.90
N PRO A 201 9.89 -25.51 31.83
CA PRO A 201 9.39 -24.13 31.90
C PRO A 201 7.92 -24.08 32.30
N GLY A 202 7.55 -23.16 33.20
CA GLY A 202 6.17 -22.76 33.42
C GLY A 202 5.64 -21.83 32.32
N MET A 203 6.53 -21.06 31.68
CA MET A 203 6.21 -20.17 30.56
C MET A 203 7.30 -20.19 29.50
N ILE A 204 6.91 -20.25 28.22
CA ILE A 204 7.77 -20.08 27.05
C ILE A 204 7.36 -18.80 26.33
N VAL A 205 8.32 -17.90 26.15
CA VAL A 205 8.14 -16.59 25.50
C VAL A 205 8.93 -16.56 24.20
N ILE A 206 8.30 -16.15 23.10
CA ILE A 206 8.90 -16.14 21.76
C ILE A 206 8.86 -14.69 21.24
N ASP A 207 10.02 -14.07 21.06
CA ASP A 207 10.11 -12.77 20.38
C ASP A 207 10.25 -12.95 18.86
N GLU A 208 9.66 -12.02 18.11
CA GLU A 208 9.35 -12.14 16.67
C GLU A 208 8.76 -13.51 16.27
N ALA A 209 7.71 -13.91 17.00
CA ALA A 209 6.99 -15.18 16.87
C ALA A 209 6.39 -15.44 15.47
N HIS A 210 6.42 -14.47 14.54
CA HIS A 210 6.09 -14.72 13.14
C HIS A 210 7.11 -15.64 12.43
N HIS A 211 8.33 -15.75 12.96
CA HIS A 211 9.33 -16.75 12.57
C HIS A 211 9.02 -18.17 13.11
N ALA A 212 7.91 -18.39 13.83
CA ALA A 212 7.50 -19.69 14.34
C ALA A 212 7.01 -20.63 13.23
N LEU A 213 7.97 -21.30 12.57
CA LEU A 213 7.72 -22.40 11.63
C LEU A 213 7.11 -23.60 12.37
N ALA A 214 5.90 -23.98 11.97
CA ALA A 214 5.10 -25.02 12.62
C ALA A 214 5.91 -26.29 12.98
N LYS A 215 6.67 -26.89 12.05
CA LYS A 215 7.38 -28.15 12.31
C LYS A 215 8.46 -28.06 13.40
N THR A 216 9.19 -26.94 13.50
CA THR A 216 10.28 -26.79 14.49
C THR A 216 9.78 -26.26 15.83
N TYR A 217 8.69 -25.49 15.83
CA TYR A 217 8.14 -24.91 17.06
C TYR A 217 7.12 -25.82 17.75
N LYS A 218 6.38 -26.66 17.03
CA LYS A 218 5.38 -27.58 17.63
C LYS A 218 5.98 -28.54 18.66
N GLU A 219 7.22 -28.99 18.47
CA GLU A 219 7.91 -29.84 19.44
C GLU A 219 7.96 -29.21 20.85
N MET A 220 8.02 -27.87 20.98
CA MET A 220 7.92 -27.22 22.29
C MET A 220 6.52 -27.34 22.91
N TRP A 221 5.46 -27.23 22.11
CA TRP A 221 4.08 -27.37 22.57
C TRP A 221 3.74 -28.82 22.93
N GLU A 222 4.34 -29.78 22.22
CA GLU A 222 4.21 -31.22 22.42
C GLU A 222 5.00 -31.70 23.64
N ARG A 223 6.27 -31.29 23.80
CA ARG A 223 7.11 -31.65 24.95
C ARG A 223 6.72 -30.94 26.25
N PHE A 224 6.20 -29.71 26.20
CA PHE A 224 5.84 -28.93 27.39
C PHE A 224 4.32 -28.65 27.49
N PRO A 225 3.47 -29.69 27.65
CA PRO A 225 2.00 -29.57 27.61
C PRO A 225 1.42 -28.66 28.68
N LYS A 226 2.13 -28.48 29.81
CA LYS A 226 1.71 -27.63 30.95
C LYS A 226 2.15 -26.17 30.84
N ALA A 227 3.12 -25.86 29.98
CA ALA A 227 3.67 -24.50 29.87
C ALA A 227 2.67 -23.54 29.22
N LYS A 228 2.64 -22.29 29.70
CA LYS A 228 2.01 -21.15 29.03
C LYS A 228 2.92 -20.65 27.90
N PHE A 229 2.35 -20.19 26.79
CA PHE A 229 3.10 -19.66 25.65
C PHE A 229 2.70 -18.21 25.36
N LEU A 230 3.69 -17.34 25.16
CA LEU A 230 3.50 -15.95 24.75
C LEU A 230 4.36 -15.62 23.54
N GLY A 231 3.75 -15.40 22.37
CA GLY A 231 4.46 -14.99 21.15
C GLY A 231 4.28 -13.50 20.87
N LEU A 232 5.35 -12.70 20.91
CA LEU A 232 5.30 -11.29 20.50
C LEU A 232 5.74 -11.13 19.04
N THR A 233 5.09 -10.25 18.27
CA THR A 233 5.45 -10.02 16.86
C THR A 233 5.04 -8.63 16.37
N ALA A 234 5.74 -8.09 15.37
CA ALA A 234 5.23 -6.97 14.56
C ALA A 234 4.02 -7.35 13.68
N THR A 235 4.00 -8.59 13.19
CA THR A 235 3.16 -9.02 12.05
C THR A 235 2.73 -10.48 12.21
N PRO A 236 1.49 -10.79 12.64
CA PRO A 236 0.99 -12.16 12.80
C PRO A 236 0.60 -12.82 11.46
N CYS A 237 1.50 -12.80 10.48
CA CYS A 237 1.32 -13.40 9.15
C CYS A 237 2.50 -14.29 8.76
N ARG A 238 2.25 -15.45 8.13
CA ARG A 238 3.29 -16.32 7.55
C ARG A 238 3.41 -16.08 6.04
N LEU A 239 4.64 -16.14 5.51
CA LEU A 239 4.94 -16.04 4.06
C LEU A 239 4.22 -17.10 3.21
N ASN A 240 3.90 -18.27 3.78
CA ASN A 240 3.14 -19.32 3.11
C ASN A 240 1.62 -19.13 3.15
N GLY A 241 1.12 -18.03 3.72
CA GLY A 241 -0.30 -17.71 3.81
C GLY A 241 -1.11 -18.61 4.76
N LYS A 242 -0.45 -19.35 5.67
CA LYS A 242 -1.12 -20.06 6.77
C LYS A 242 -1.21 -19.16 8.01
N GLY A 243 -2.29 -19.30 8.77
CA GLY A 243 -2.47 -18.64 10.07
C GLY A 243 -1.54 -19.20 11.16
N PHE A 244 -1.70 -18.71 12.38
CA PHE A 244 -1.00 -19.12 13.61
C PHE A 244 -1.90 -19.85 14.63
N THR A 245 -3.18 -20.07 14.30
CA THR A 245 -4.13 -20.91 15.07
C THR A 245 -3.72 -22.37 15.22
N ASP A 246 -2.61 -22.79 14.59
CA ASP A 246 -1.98 -24.10 14.80
C ASP A 246 -0.91 -24.12 15.91
N LEU A 247 -0.71 -22.99 16.61
CA LEU A 247 0.22 -22.79 17.73
C LEU A 247 -0.36 -21.87 18.83
N PHE A 248 -1.24 -20.93 18.49
CA PHE A 248 -1.75 -19.93 19.43
C PHE A 248 -3.27 -19.89 19.42
N ASP A 249 -3.87 -19.84 20.62
CA ASP A 249 -5.31 -19.91 20.86
C ASP A 249 -6.00 -18.58 20.51
N ILE A 250 -5.31 -17.45 20.74
CA ILE A 250 -5.86 -16.10 20.63
C ILE A 250 -4.79 -15.07 20.23
N LEU A 251 -5.22 -14.01 19.53
CA LEU A 251 -4.43 -12.82 19.22
C LEU A 251 -4.89 -11.62 20.06
N VAL A 252 -3.96 -11.01 20.81
CA VAL A 252 -4.10 -9.68 21.42
C VAL A 252 -3.38 -8.67 20.54
N GLN A 253 -3.96 -7.49 20.32
CA GLN A 253 -3.41 -6.44 19.43
C GLN A 253 -3.24 -5.11 20.18
N SER A 254 -2.19 -4.35 19.86
CA SER A 254 -2.05 -2.96 20.29
C SER A 254 -2.78 -1.99 19.36
N TRP A 255 -2.62 -0.69 19.61
CA TRP A 255 -2.92 0.38 18.65
C TRP A 255 -2.33 0.13 17.26
N SER A 256 -2.95 0.75 16.26
CA SER A 256 -2.48 0.72 14.86
C SER A 256 -1.27 1.62 14.64
N VAL A 257 -0.54 1.47 13.51
CA VAL A 257 0.54 2.42 13.15
C VAL A 257 0.00 3.86 13.02
N PRO A 258 -1.14 4.12 12.33
CA PRO A 258 -1.82 5.40 12.36
C PRO A 258 -2.01 5.99 13.76
N GLU A 259 -2.57 5.21 14.67
CA GLU A 259 -2.88 5.64 16.03
C GLU A 259 -1.60 5.91 16.84
N PHE A 260 -0.55 5.11 16.69
CA PHE A 260 0.73 5.42 17.30
C PHE A 260 1.37 6.72 16.77
N ILE A 261 1.19 7.06 15.49
CA ILE A 261 1.68 8.33 14.92
C ILE A 261 0.82 9.50 15.41
N SER A 262 -0.51 9.42 15.38
CA SER A 262 -1.40 10.49 15.84
C SER A 262 -1.34 10.73 17.36
N LYS A 263 -0.89 9.74 18.14
CA LYS A 263 -0.55 9.89 19.58
C LYS A 263 0.91 10.31 19.84
N GLY A 264 1.70 10.63 18.81
CA GLY A 264 3.09 11.08 18.95
C GLY A 264 4.02 10.02 19.58
N ARG A 265 3.69 8.73 19.43
CA ARG A 265 4.47 7.59 19.94
C ARG A 265 5.35 6.96 18.86
N LEU A 266 4.96 7.10 17.59
CA LEU A 266 5.82 6.91 16.41
C LEU A 266 5.93 8.26 15.67
N ALA A 267 7.01 8.43 14.91
CA ALA A 267 7.23 9.60 14.07
C ALA A 267 6.41 9.53 12.77
N THR A 268 6.02 10.68 12.25
CA THR A 268 5.53 10.84 10.87
C THR A 268 6.64 10.55 9.86
N TYR A 269 6.28 10.35 8.60
CA TYR A 269 7.25 10.05 7.54
C TYR A 269 6.86 10.62 6.18
N ASP A 270 7.87 10.95 5.38
CA ASP A 270 7.75 11.05 3.92
C ASP A 270 8.00 9.67 3.32
N PHE A 271 7.28 9.29 2.27
CA PHE A 271 7.48 8.04 1.54
C PHE A 271 7.70 8.33 0.06
N VAL A 272 8.91 8.04 -0.42
CA VAL A 272 9.27 8.14 -1.85
C VAL A 272 9.61 6.75 -2.40
N SER A 273 9.20 6.46 -3.63
CA SER A 273 9.42 5.17 -4.29
C SER A 273 9.87 5.37 -5.74
N ILE A 274 10.56 4.39 -6.32
CA ILE A 274 10.79 4.36 -7.78
C ILE A 274 9.44 4.36 -8.54
N LYS A 275 9.39 5.09 -9.67
CA LYS A 275 8.27 5.10 -10.62
C LYS A 275 8.00 3.71 -11.19
N SER A 276 6.73 3.42 -11.49
CA SER A 276 6.24 2.06 -11.85
C SER A 276 6.79 1.53 -13.19
N ASP A 277 7.15 2.43 -14.10
CA ASP A 277 7.73 2.21 -15.42
C ASP A 277 9.27 2.32 -15.42
N GLY A 278 9.87 2.72 -14.31
CA GLY A 278 11.31 2.92 -14.14
C GLY A 278 12.14 1.67 -14.46
N VAL A 279 13.39 1.87 -14.87
CA VAL A 279 14.31 0.77 -15.23
C VAL A 279 14.53 -0.17 -14.04
N THR A 280 14.64 0.41 -12.83
CA THR A 280 14.80 -0.35 -11.59
C THR A 280 13.60 -1.25 -11.30
N GLN A 281 12.37 -0.80 -11.55
CA GLN A 281 11.15 -1.61 -11.35
C GLN A 281 11.09 -2.77 -12.33
N ARG A 282 11.41 -2.53 -13.61
CA ARG A 282 11.48 -3.58 -14.65
C ARG A 282 12.50 -4.69 -14.32
N LEU A 283 13.63 -4.34 -13.70
CA LEU A 283 14.59 -5.34 -13.19
C LEU A 283 14.01 -6.17 -12.05
N ILE A 284 13.23 -5.57 -11.16
CA ILE A 284 12.64 -6.24 -9.98
C ILE A 284 11.49 -7.17 -10.38
N ASP A 285 10.64 -6.79 -11.34
CA ASP A 285 9.59 -7.67 -11.86
C ASP A 285 10.13 -8.88 -12.64
N SER A 286 11.39 -8.85 -13.07
CA SER A 286 12.07 -10.00 -13.68
C SER A 286 12.46 -11.12 -12.68
N LEU A 287 12.41 -10.87 -11.36
CA LEU A 287 12.84 -11.81 -10.31
C LEU A 287 11.92 -13.03 -10.15
N GLN A 288 12.33 -14.20 -10.66
CA GLN A 288 11.53 -15.43 -10.63
C GLN A 288 11.97 -16.44 -9.56
N LYS A 289 13.21 -16.42 -9.08
CA LYS A 289 13.71 -17.42 -8.13
C LYS A 289 13.34 -17.07 -6.69
N ARG A 290 13.19 -18.09 -5.86
CA ARG A 290 12.86 -17.97 -4.43
C ARG A 290 13.91 -18.64 -3.53
N GLY A 291 14.00 -18.17 -2.29
CA GLY A 291 14.77 -18.77 -1.21
C GLY A 291 13.98 -19.83 -0.45
N ALA A 292 14.63 -20.49 0.51
CA ALA A 292 13.99 -21.50 1.38
C ALA A 292 12.96 -20.90 2.36
N ASP A 293 13.00 -19.58 2.59
CA ASP A 293 11.99 -18.84 3.35
C ASP A 293 10.79 -18.40 2.49
N GLY A 294 10.84 -18.60 1.18
CA GLY A 294 9.83 -18.12 0.22
C GLY A 294 10.05 -16.69 -0.28
N ASP A 295 11.07 -15.98 0.22
CA ASP A 295 11.48 -14.66 -0.25
C ASP A 295 12.22 -14.75 -1.60
N TYR A 296 12.61 -13.62 -2.19
CA TYR A 296 13.46 -13.61 -3.39
C TYR A 296 14.84 -14.25 -3.15
N GLN A 297 15.38 -14.95 -4.16
CA GLN A 297 16.69 -15.59 -4.04
C GLN A 297 17.84 -14.57 -4.04
N ASN A 298 18.60 -14.48 -2.95
CA ASN A 298 19.73 -13.55 -2.79
C ASN A 298 20.72 -13.53 -3.97
N LYS A 299 21.00 -14.67 -4.61
CA LYS A 299 21.92 -14.76 -5.76
C LYS A 299 21.36 -14.11 -7.03
N GLU A 300 20.04 -14.16 -7.24
CA GLU A 300 19.39 -13.54 -8.39
C GLU A 300 19.31 -12.02 -8.22
N MET A 301 18.96 -11.57 -7.01
CA MET A 301 18.98 -10.15 -6.64
C MET A 301 20.39 -9.55 -6.74
N ASP A 302 21.44 -10.25 -6.28
CA ASP A 302 22.84 -9.83 -6.46
C ASP A 302 23.20 -9.69 -7.94
N MET A 303 22.81 -10.65 -8.78
CA MET A 303 23.15 -10.64 -10.21
C MET A 303 22.55 -9.46 -10.99
N LEU A 304 21.35 -9.00 -10.61
CA LEU A 304 20.63 -7.91 -11.29
C LEU A 304 20.86 -6.53 -10.67
N LEU A 305 20.90 -6.42 -9.33
CA LEU A 305 20.89 -5.14 -8.62
C LEU A 305 22.25 -4.71 -8.08
N ASN A 306 23.19 -5.64 -7.83
CA ASN A 306 24.55 -5.29 -7.41
C ASN A 306 25.41 -4.92 -8.64
N LYS A 307 25.08 -3.77 -9.25
CA LYS A 307 25.62 -3.25 -10.51
C LYS A 307 25.80 -1.74 -10.40
N LYS A 308 26.87 -1.17 -10.99
CA LYS A 308 27.17 0.27 -10.88
C LYS A 308 25.97 1.19 -11.18
N PRO A 309 25.21 1.03 -12.30
CA PRO A 309 24.05 1.90 -12.56
C PRO A 309 22.92 1.78 -11.54
N SER A 310 22.78 0.63 -10.89
CA SER A 310 21.78 0.43 -9.82
C SER A 310 22.24 1.08 -8.51
N ILE A 311 23.51 0.93 -8.14
CA ILE A 311 24.10 1.57 -6.95
C ILE A 311 24.13 3.10 -7.10
N GLU A 312 24.43 3.59 -8.31
CA GLU A 312 24.36 5.01 -8.65
C GLU A 312 22.94 5.59 -8.48
N ARG A 313 21.88 4.83 -8.84
CA ARG A 313 20.50 5.23 -8.55
C ARG A 313 20.18 5.24 -7.06
N LEU A 314 20.73 4.32 -6.27
CA LEU A 314 20.65 4.38 -4.80
C LEU A 314 21.31 5.67 -4.28
N TYR A 315 22.48 6.05 -4.81
CA TYR A 315 23.16 7.29 -4.44
C TYR A 315 22.31 8.53 -4.81
N ARG A 316 21.85 8.65 -6.06
CA ARG A 316 21.04 9.79 -6.51
C ARG A 316 19.79 10.00 -5.63
N SER A 317 19.09 8.92 -5.25
CA SER A 317 17.93 9.04 -4.35
C SER A 317 18.27 9.39 -2.90
N LEU A 318 19.49 9.07 -2.44
CA LEU A 318 20.01 9.54 -1.15
C LEU A 318 20.33 11.04 -1.24
N GLU A 319 20.98 11.47 -2.33
CA GLU A 319 21.31 12.89 -2.60
C GLU A 319 20.07 13.78 -2.77
N GLU A 320 18.98 13.24 -3.33
CA GLU A 320 17.71 13.93 -3.54
C GLU A 320 16.86 14.04 -2.25
N PHE A 321 16.74 12.96 -1.45
CA PHE A 321 15.78 12.91 -0.32
C PHE A 321 16.38 12.68 1.07
N GLY A 322 17.58 12.13 1.17
CA GLY A 322 18.25 11.77 2.43
C GLY A 322 19.55 12.53 2.72
N LYS A 323 19.87 13.55 1.92
CA LYS A 323 21.06 14.38 2.06
C LYS A 323 21.07 15.07 3.44
N ASP A 324 22.28 15.16 4.02
CA ASP A 324 22.60 15.69 5.35
C ASP A 324 21.88 15.02 6.55
N ARG A 325 20.88 14.16 6.30
CA ARG A 325 20.17 13.35 7.30
C ARG A 325 20.98 12.11 7.69
N LYS A 326 20.74 11.60 8.90
CA LYS A 326 21.30 10.35 9.44
C LYS A 326 20.43 9.14 9.08
N GLY A 327 20.99 8.02 8.61
CA GLY A 327 20.14 6.91 8.15
C GLY A 327 20.75 5.52 7.98
N ILE A 328 19.86 4.59 7.65
CA ILE A 328 20.14 3.15 7.49
C ILE A 328 19.80 2.71 6.06
N VAL A 329 20.71 1.97 5.42
CA VAL A 329 20.44 1.29 4.14
C VAL A 329 20.33 -0.21 4.37
N TYR A 330 19.29 -0.84 3.81
CA TYR A 330 19.08 -2.28 3.87
C TYR A 330 19.47 -2.95 2.55
N ALA A 331 20.60 -3.65 2.55
CA ALA A 331 21.21 -4.24 1.36
C ALA A 331 20.84 -5.72 1.14
N ILE A 332 21.12 -6.21 -0.06
CA ILE A 332 20.75 -7.57 -0.50
C ILE A 332 21.62 -8.65 0.15
N ASN A 333 22.93 -8.40 0.21
CA ASN A 333 23.95 -9.29 0.76
C ASN A 333 25.25 -8.51 1.02
N ILE A 334 26.24 -9.14 1.66
CA ILE A 334 27.52 -8.53 2.08
C ILE A 334 28.23 -7.79 0.94
N ARG A 335 28.26 -8.36 -0.28
CA ARG A 335 28.91 -7.72 -1.44
C ARG A 335 28.19 -6.43 -1.84
N HIS A 336 26.85 -6.46 -1.84
CA HIS A 336 26.06 -5.27 -2.19
C HIS A 336 26.19 -4.18 -1.12
N ALA A 337 26.23 -4.55 0.17
CA ALA A 337 26.43 -3.59 1.25
C ALA A 337 27.78 -2.87 1.18
N ASN A 338 28.86 -3.62 0.94
CA ASN A 338 30.19 -3.04 0.77
C ASN A 338 30.22 -2.13 -0.46
N ALA A 339 29.66 -2.55 -1.60
CA ALA A 339 29.64 -1.76 -2.83
C ALA A 339 28.82 -0.46 -2.70
N ILE A 340 27.70 -0.47 -1.97
CA ILE A 340 26.94 0.75 -1.63
C ILE A 340 27.79 1.67 -0.75
N ALA A 341 28.34 1.17 0.37
CA ALA A 341 29.10 1.99 1.30
C ALA A 341 30.41 2.53 0.69
N GLU A 342 31.00 1.80 -0.25
CA GLU A 342 32.17 2.23 -1.02
C GLU A 342 31.81 3.35 -1.99
N PHE A 343 30.79 3.16 -2.85
CA PHE A 343 30.30 4.19 -3.75
C PHE A 343 29.87 5.47 -3.01
N TYR A 344 29.24 5.33 -1.85
CA TYR A 344 28.81 6.48 -1.03
C TYR A 344 30.01 7.27 -0.49
N ARG A 345 31.08 6.60 -0.04
CA ARG A 345 32.34 7.27 0.35
C ARG A 345 33.06 7.91 -0.83
N GLU A 346 33.03 7.30 -2.02
CA GLU A 346 33.58 7.90 -3.25
C GLU A 346 32.91 9.25 -3.59
N HIS A 347 31.67 9.46 -3.13
CA HIS A 347 30.89 10.69 -3.31
C HIS A 347 30.76 11.50 -2.00
N GLY A 348 31.69 11.32 -1.05
CA GLY A 348 31.82 12.16 0.15
C GLY A 348 30.89 11.83 1.33
N ILE A 349 30.02 10.83 1.23
CA ILE A 349 29.11 10.43 2.30
C ILE A 349 29.84 9.50 3.30
N VAL A 350 29.78 9.82 4.60
CA VAL A 350 30.41 9.01 5.67
C VAL A 350 29.61 7.72 5.91
N ALA A 351 29.83 6.74 5.02
CA ALA A 351 29.12 5.49 4.94
C ALA A 351 29.96 4.28 5.39
N VAL A 352 29.37 3.43 6.23
CA VAL A 352 29.99 2.17 6.70
C VAL A 352 29.06 0.99 6.45
N ALA A 353 29.63 -0.16 6.05
CA ALA A 353 28.91 -1.42 5.91
C ALA A 353 29.15 -2.35 7.11
N ILE A 354 28.10 -3.02 7.58
CA ILE A 354 28.17 -4.02 8.66
C ILE A 354 27.39 -5.30 8.29
N ASP A 355 27.96 -6.45 8.64
CA ASP A 355 27.36 -7.77 8.41
C ASP A 355 27.69 -8.79 9.51
N SER A 356 27.07 -9.97 9.41
CA SER A 356 27.32 -11.16 10.25
C SER A 356 28.79 -11.46 10.56
N LYS A 357 29.73 -11.17 9.65
CA LYS A 357 31.17 -11.41 9.74
C LYS A 357 31.95 -10.27 10.39
N THR A 358 31.39 -9.06 10.50
CA THR A 358 32.05 -7.93 11.19
C THR A 358 32.35 -8.33 12.64
N PRO A 359 33.62 -8.29 13.09
CA PRO A 359 34.01 -8.71 14.44
C PRO A 359 33.20 -8.02 15.55
N SER A 360 32.91 -8.73 16.64
CA SER A 360 31.98 -8.23 17.67
C SER A 360 32.43 -6.96 18.39
N SER A 361 33.74 -6.69 18.47
CA SER A 361 34.30 -5.44 18.98
C SER A 361 34.04 -4.28 18.02
N LEU A 362 34.53 -4.40 16.79
CA LEU A 362 34.34 -3.42 15.71
C LEU A 362 32.86 -3.15 15.43
N ARG A 363 31.99 -4.17 15.44
CA ARG A 363 30.55 -4.00 15.25
C ARG A 363 29.94 -3.15 16.37
N LYS A 364 30.39 -3.31 17.61
CA LYS A 364 29.96 -2.49 18.74
C LYS A 364 30.45 -1.04 18.59
N GLU A 365 31.74 -0.87 18.31
CA GLU A 365 32.38 0.43 18.08
C GLU A 365 31.67 1.23 16.98
N LEU A 366 31.45 0.64 15.80
CA LEU A 366 30.76 1.29 14.68
C LEU A 366 29.31 1.65 15.01
N ILE A 367 28.61 0.80 15.79
CA ILE A 367 27.26 1.10 16.28
C ILE A 367 27.27 2.26 17.28
N GLU A 368 28.27 2.33 18.18
CA GLU A 368 28.42 3.42 19.14
C GLU A 368 28.82 4.74 18.46
N ARG A 369 29.70 4.69 17.45
CA ARG A 369 30.11 5.86 16.65
C ARG A 369 28.98 6.38 15.76
N PHE A 370 28.16 5.50 15.20
CA PHE A 370 26.91 5.90 14.52
C PHE A 370 25.88 6.45 15.51
N LYS A 371 25.76 5.90 16.72
CA LYS A 371 24.86 6.48 17.75
C LYS A 371 25.29 7.88 18.16
N ALA A 372 26.59 8.12 18.34
CA ALA A 372 27.11 9.40 18.82
C ALA A 372 26.92 10.59 17.86
N SER A 373 26.67 10.36 16.56
CA SER A 373 26.70 11.39 15.52
C SER A 373 25.65 12.51 15.60
N SER A 374 24.68 12.40 16.51
CA SER A 374 23.62 13.39 16.73
C SER A 374 23.92 14.43 17.82
N ASN A 375 25.03 14.31 18.56
CA ASN A 375 25.36 15.20 19.68
C ASN A 375 26.28 16.39 19.31
N THR A 376 26.79 16.47 18.08
CA THR A 376 27.85 17.42 17.70
C THR A 376 27.37 18.81 17.30
N SER A 377 26.09 19.01 16.96
CA SER A 377 25.57 20.30 16.44
C SER A 377 25.17 21.33 17.51
N GLN A 378 25.36 21.04 18.81
CA GLN A 378 25.06 21.98 19.90
C GLN A 378 26.09 21.89 21.03
N ASN A 379 27.29 22.48 20.83
CA ASN A 379 28.25 22.75 21.91
C ASN A 379 29.05 24.04 21.65
N LEU A 380 28.49 25.19 22.04
CA LEU A 380 29.27 26.34 22.48
C LEU A 380 29.11 26.43 24.01
N PRO A 381 30.20 26.59 24.78
CA PRO A 381 30.15 26.39 26.23
C PRO A 381 29.63 27.63 26.97
N PHE A 382 28.48 27.50 27.64
CA PHE A 382 28.02 28.51 28.61
C PHE A 382 27.53 27.88 29.92
N SER A 383 27.85 28.62 30.99
CA SER A 383 27.79 28.27 32.41
C SER A 383 26.57 27.51 32.93
N ASN A 384 26.79 26.68 33.96
CA ASN A 384 25.73 26.08 34.77
C ASN A 384 24.99 27.15 35.60
N HIS A 385 23.67 27.25 35.46
CA HIS A 385 22.76 27.56 36.58
C HIS A 385 21.35 27.00 36.30
N PRO A 386 20.61 26.51 37.31
CA PRO A 386 19.27 25.94 37.12
C PRO A 386 18.17 27.00 37.22
N VAL A 387 17.14 26.90 36.37
CA VAL A 387 15.89 27.68 36.48
C VAL A 387 14.69 26.74 36.39
N ASN A 388 13.63 27.04 37.14
CA ASN A 388 12.54 26.13 37.45
C ASN A 388 11.55 25.85 36.31
N SER A 389 10.83 24.73 36.46
CA SER A 389 9.67 24.40 35.62
C SER A 389 8.40 25.03 36.17
N SER A 390 7.60 25.68 35.30
CA SER A 390 6.25 26.15 35.66
C SER A 390 5.29 26.10 34.47
N LYS A 391 4.32 25.19 34.60
CA LYS A 391 2.96 25.16 34.00
C LYS A 391 2.60 26.28 33.00
N ILE A 392 2.24 25.91 31.77
CA ILE A 392 1.17 26.56 31.00
C ILE A 392 0.23 25.46 30.48
N THR A 393 -1.07 25.70 30.58
CA THR A 393 -2.14 24.83 30.04
C THR A 393 -2.75 25.47 28.79
N PRO A 394 -3.27 24.70 27.83
CA PRO A 394 -3.91 25.26 26.64
C PRO A 394 -5.29 25.82 26.98
N SER A 395 -5.58 27.04 26.50
CA SER A 395 -6.89 27.67 26.56
C SER A 395 -7.46 27.87 25.15
N LEU A 396 -8.79 27.77 25.03
CA LEU A 396 -9.53 27.90 23.78
C LEU A 396 -9.27 29.23 23.06
N PHE A 397 -9.29 29.21 21.73
CA PHE A 397 -9.63 30.38 20.92
C PHE A 397 -11.16 30.47 20.77
N THR A 398 -11.74 31.60 21.14
CA THR A 398 -13.10 32.00 20.75
C THR A 398 -13.00 33.09 19.69
N ILE A 399 -13.77 32.94 18.61
CA ILE A 399 -13.90 33.94 17.54
C ILE A 399 -14.71 35.15 18.03
N LYS A 400 -14.36 36.36 17.57
CA LYS A 400 -15.29 37.48 17.43
C LYS A 400 -14.92 38.35 16.22
N GLU A 401 -15.91 39.05 15.69
CA GLU A 401 -15.92 39.73 14.38
C GLU A 401 -15.57 41.23 14.46
N GLY A 402 -15.36 41.86 13.30
CA GLY A 402 -15.21 43.32 13.11
C GLY A 402 -13.75 43.80 13.05
N ASP A 403 -13.32 44.67 12.13
CA ASP A 403 -14.09 45.43 11.13
C ASP A 403 -13.21 45.91 9.94
N PHE A 404 -13.80 46.57 8.94
CA PHE A 404 -13.16 47.00 7.69
C PHE A 404 -12.11 48.14 7.83
N SER A 405 -11.06 48.09 7.00
CA SER A 405 -10.64 49.26 6.18
C SER A 405 -9.61 48.88 5.09
N LYS A 406 -9.40 49.80 4.13
CA LYS A 406 -8.58 49.62 2.91
C LYS A 406 -7.19 50.24 3.07
N THR A 407 -6.16 49.67 2.43
CA THR A 407 -5.30 50.32 1.38
C THR A 407 -3.97 49.57 1.16
N HIS A 408 -3.50 49.53 -0.09
CA HIS A 408 -2.06 49.37 -0.39
C HIS A 408 -1.36 50.73 -0.20
N PRO A 409 -0.07 50.73 0.14
CA PRO A 409 0.88 51.16 -0.89
C PRO A 409 2.10 50.25 -1.04
N SER A 410 2.79 50.39 -2.17
CA SER A 410 4.03 49.69 -2.50
C SER A 410 5.26 50.59 -2.38
N SER A 411 6.41 49.99 -2.04
CA SER A 411 7.77 50.55 -2.19
C SER A 411 8.16 51.76 -1.32
N LEU A 412 9.21 51.58 -0.51
CA LEU A 412 10.42 52.38 -0.70
C LEU A 412 11.69 51.68 -0.14
N THR A 413 12.76 51.76 -0.93
CA THR A 413 14.11 51.22 -0.70
C THR A 413 14.95 52.09 0.24
N LEU A 414 16.12 51.58 0.67
CA LEU A 414 17.46 52.22 0.84
C LEU A 414 18.30 51.46 1.91
N LYS A 415 19.63 51.24 1.81
CA LYS A 415 20.59 51.32 0.67
C LYS A 415 21.94 50.66 1.04
N GLY A 416 22.65 50.11 0.05
CA GLY A 416 24.12 49.96 0.04
C GLY A 416 24.68 48.55 0.33
N GLY A 417 25.66 48.03 -0.44
CA GLY A 417 26.18 48.52 -1.72
C GLY A 417 27.46 47.82 -2.22
N SER A 418 27.74 47.94 -3.53
CA SER A 418 29.03 47.70 -4.22
C SER A 418 29.53 46.24 -4.38
N THR A 419 30.19 45.80 -5.47
CA THR A 419 30.54 46.46 -6.77
C THR A 419 30.90 45.46 -7.89
N ALA A 420 30.43 45.73 -9.14
CA ALA A 420 31.03 45.42 -10.47
C ALA A 420 31.28 43.92 -10.87
N PHE A 421 31.45 43.49 -12.14
CA PHE A 421 31.53 44.12 -13.49
C PHE A 421 30.56 43.38 -14.50
N PRO A 422 30.68 43.40 -15.86
CA PRO A 422 29.99 44.35 -16.75
C PRO A 422 29.07 43.73 -17.85
N LYS A 423 28.56 44.58 -18.76
CA LYS A 423 27.74 44.32 -19.98
C LYS A 423 28.08 45.38 -21.05
N PRO A 424 27.56 45.35 -22.30
CA PRO A 424 27.47 44.27 -23.30
C PRO A 424 27.95 44.80 -24.70
N LEU A 425 27.69 44.09 -25.82
CA LEU A 425 27.46 44.70 -27.17
C LEU A 425 26.91 43.67 -28.21
N SER A 426 26.39 44.17 -29.33
CA SER A 426 25.68 43.49 -30.46
C SER A 426 25.86 44.32 -31.76
N PRO A 427 25.26 44.09 -32.97
CA PRO A 427 24.18 43.16 -33.41
C PRO A 427 24.39 42.55 -34.85
N GLN A 428 23.29 42.29 -35.61
CA GLN A 428 23.17 41.72 -36.99
C GLN A 428 23.41 40.18 -37.07
N GLY A 429 22.82 39.33 -37.94
CA GLY A 429 21.77 39.33 -39.00
C GLY A 429 21.76 37.91 -39.66
N THR A 430 20.82 37.36 -40.45
CA THR A 430 19.51 37.75 -41.06
C THR A 430 18.62 36.48 -41.27
N GLY A 431 17.62 36.47 -42.18
CA GLY A 431 16.90 35.26 -42.66
C GLY A 431 17.75 34.37 -43.59
N ASP A 432 17.29 33.23 -44.15
CA ASP A 432 15.93 32.72 -44.48
C ASP A 432 15.88 31.15 -44.41
N VAL A 433 14.81 30.46 -43.99
CA VAL A 433 13.55 30.01 -44.68
C VAL A 433 13.66 28.76 -45.61
N THR A 434 12.58 27.95 -45.59
CA THR A 434 12.25 26.75 -46.44
C THR A 434 12.92 25.38 -46.18
N ALA A 435 12.28 24.30 -46.66
CA ALA A 435 12.46 22.91 -46.20
C ALA A 435 12.49 21.83 -47.35
N PRO A 436 11.91 20.59 -47.23
CA PRO A 436 12.57 19.33 -47.63
C PRO A 436 12.32 18.87 -49.09
N PRO A 437 12.88 17.72 -49.54
CA PRO A 437 12.01 16.51 -49.65
C PRO A 437 12.66 15.09 -49.62
N ARG A 438 11.89 14.12 -49.05
CA ARG A 438 11.54 12.75 -49.53
C ARG A 438 12.59 11.68 -49.96
N ARG A 439 12.41 10.46 -49.41
CA ARG A 439 12.59 9.09 -50.00
C ARG A 439 14.06 8.63 -50.26
N SER A 440 14.43 7.34 -50.36
CA SER A 440 13.72 6.03 -50.36
C SER A 440 14.64 4.86 -49.93
N GLU A 441 14.08 3.71 -49.52
CA GLU A 441 14.80 2.41 -49.49
C GLU A 441 15.02 1.84 -50.92
N PRO A 442 16.01 0.94 -51.11
CA PRO A 442 15.66 -0.43 -51.53
C PRO A 442 16.53 -1.56 -50.89
N LEU A 443 16.17 -2.82 -51.21
CA LEU A 443 16.68 -4.07 -50.62
C LEU A 443 17.92 -4.69 -51.35
N ARG A 444 18.54 -5.69 -50.68
CA ARG A 444 19.56 -6.68 -51.17
C ARG A 444 21.00 -6.14 -51.37
N SER A 445 22.08 -6.92 -51.19
CA SER A 445 22.22 -8.35 -50.80
C SER A 445 23.62 -8.76 -50.26
N LYS A 446 23.64 -9.76 -49.37
CA LYS A 446 24.59 -10.91 -49.23
C LYS A 446 26.13 -10.70 -49.12
N VAL A 447 26.67 -11.30 -48.04
CA VAL A 447 28.06 -11.77 -47.76
C VAL A 447 29.16 -10.70 -47.57
N GLY A 448 29.84 -10.76 -46.43
CA GLY A 448 31.08 -10.03 -46.13
C GLY A 448 31.58 -10.29 -44.71
N GLY A 449 32.89 -10.47 -44.53
CA GLY A 449 33.53 -10.70 -43.23
C GLY A 449 33.77 -9.44 -42.39
N PRO A 450 34.26 -9.56 -41.14
CA PRO A 450 34.20 -8.47 -40.16
C PRO A 450 35.39 -7.52 -40.18
N SER A 451 35.16 -6.24 -39.82
CA SER A 451 36.18 -5.38 -39.22
C SER A 451 35.62 -4.18 -38.46
N LYS A 452 36.06 -4.06 -37.19
CA LYS A 452 36.29 -2.85 -36.38
C LYS A 452 35.14 -1.85 -36.17
N VAL A 453 34.77 -1.68 -34.89
CA VAL A 453 34.20 -0.45 -34.33
C VAL A 453 35.14 0.05 -33.23
N SER A 454 35.23 1.38 -33.05
CA SER A 454 36.16 2.04 -32.13
C SER A 454 35.83 1.80 -30.63
N PRO A 455 36.81 1.97 -29.72
CA PRO A 455 36.62 1.68 -28.30
C PRO A 455 36.07 2.88 -27.51
N ASP A 456 35.11 2.65 -26.62
CA ASP A 456 34.95 3.40 -25.36
C ASP A 456 34.00 2.69 -24.36
N CYS A 457 34.31 1.44 -24.02
CA CYS A 457 33.60 0.66 -22.97
C CYS A 457 34.46 -0.53 -22.48
N ALA A 458 35.65 -0.26 -21.92
CA ALA A 458 36.62 -1.30 -21.55
C ALA A 458 37.27 -1.13 -20.16
N GLY A 459 36.51 -0.64 -19.16
CA GLY A 459 37.05 -0.29 -17.83
C GLY A 459 36.77 -1.26 -16.66
N TRP A 460 35.65 -2.01 -16.67
CA TRP A 460 35.11 -2.60 -15.42
C TRP A 460 35.14 -4.15 -15.33
N ASP A 461 35.25 -4.88 -16.43
CA ASP A 461 35.21 -6.37 -16.41
C ASP A 461 36.49 -7.05 -15.92
N ARG A 462 37.58 -6.29 -15.65
CA ARG A 462 38.86 -6.86 -15.19
C ARG A 462 38.93 -7.18 -13.69
N LEU A 463 37.97 -6.74 -12.88
CA LEU A 463 37.93 -7.02 -11.42
C LEU A 463 37.54 -8.47 -11.07
N GLY A 464 37.22 -9.32 -12.05
CA GLY A 464 36.74 -10.69 -11.83
C GLY A 464 37.77 -11.82 -11.90
N ALA A 465 38.99 -11.59 -12.40
CA ALA A 465 39.81 -12.67 -12.97
C ALA A 465 41.28 -12.78 -12.50
N THR A 466 41.74 -11.97 -11.55
CA THR A 466 43.20 -11.86 -11.27
C THR A 466 43.59 -11.79 -9.78
N TYR A 467 43.20 -12.78 -8.97
CA TYR A 467 43.78 -12.97 -7.62
C TYR A 467 43.79 -14.44 -7.12
N LEU A 468 44.30 -15.36 -7.94
CA LEU A 468 44.70 -16.71 -7.51
C LEU A 468 45.95 -17.21 -8.25
N ARG A 469 47.13 -16.74 -7.84
CA ARG A 469 48.40 -17.48 -7.93
C ARG A 469 49.18 -17.27 -6.64
N ALA A 470 49.78 -18.33 -6.12
CA ALA A 470 50.67 -18.25 -4.97
C ALA A 470 52.11 -17.97 -5.44
N ALA A 471 52.81 -17.12 -4.71
CA ALA A 471 54.26 -16.99 -4.74
C ALA A 471 54.71 -16.62 -3.31
N ASP A 472 55.30 -17.61 -2.65
CA ASP A 472 56.26 -17.56 -1.54
C ASP A 472 56.28 -16.39 -0.56
N GLY A 473 56.02 -16.72 0.71
CA GLY A 473 57.08 -16.53 1.70
C GLY A 473 57.14 -15.23 2.50
N LEU A 474 56.04 -14.77 3.10
CA LEU A 474 56.01 -14.18 4.46
C LEU A 474 54.55 -14.06 4.94
N GLY A 475 54.33 -14.13 6.26
CA GLY A 475 52.97 -14.27 6.81
C GLY A 475 52.51 -13.03 7.58
N GLU A 476 51.50 -12.33 7.06
CA GLU A 476 50.64 -11.44 7.85
C GLU A 476 49.24 -11.26 7.22
N GLY A 477 48.36 -10.47 7.86
CA GLY A 477 46.91 -10.54 7.67
C GLY A 477 46.31 -9.78 6.47
N LEU A 478 45.37 -10.43 5.78
CA LEU A 478 44.51 -9.86 4.73
C LEU A 478 43.08 -10.43 4.87
N THR A 479 41.98 -9.68 4.75
CA THR A 479 41.80 -8.22 4.61
C THR A 479 40.77 -7.71 5.61
N ALA A 480 40.98 -6.51 6.15
CA ALA A 480 39.97 -5.74 6.86
C ALA A 480 39.74 -4.42 6.11
N THR A 481 38.65 -4.31 5.36
CA THR A 481 38.23 -3.06 4.68
C THR A 481 37.61 -2.08 5.68
N CYS A 482 38.33 -1.82 6.76
CA CYS A 482 38.06 -0.72 7.66
C CYS A 482 38.59 0.57 7.04
N LEU A 483 38.13 1.71 7.57
CA LEU A 483 38.47 3.08 7.14
C LEU A 483 39.98 3.25 6.88
N ARG A 484 40.37 4.12 5.93
CA ARG A 484 41.77 4.53 5.83
C ARG A 484 42.13 5.23 7.14
N ALA A 485 43.36 5.04 7.62
CA ALA A 485 43.78 5.53 8.94
C ALA A 485 43.79 7.07 9.11
N ALA A 486 43.40 7.83 8.07
CA ALA A 486 43.18 9.27 8.12
C ALA A 486 41.72 9.66 8.47
N ASP A 487 40.73 8.81 8.15
CA ASP A 487 39.29 9.11 8.24
C ASP A 487 38.72 8.87 9.66
N GLY A 488 39.54 9.12 10.67
CA GLY A 488 39.45 8.46 11.98
C GLY A 488 38.40 9.01 12.96
N LEU A 489 37.90 10.23 12.76
CA LEU A 489 37.10 10.95 13.76
C LEU A 489 35.67 11.29 13.32
N ASP A 490 35.36 11.23 12.02
CA ASP A 490 34.09 11.78 11.54
C ASP A 490 32.86 10.95 11.99
N PRO A 491 31.74 11.64 12.33
CA PRO A 491 30.50 10.97 12.73
C PRO A 491 29.91 10.17 11.57
N ILE A 492 29.51 8.92 11.82
CA ILE A 492 28.93 8.08 10.76
C ILE A 492 27.51 8.58 10.45
N GLN A 493 27.30 9.00 9.21
CA GLN A 493 26.01 9.47 8.69
C GLN A 493 25.14 8.30 8.22
N VAL A 494 25.74 7.34 7.50
CA VAL A 494 25.01 6.26 6.82
C VAL A 494 25.53 4.88 7.22
N LEU A 495 24.63 4.01 7.68
CA LEU A 495 24.97 2.65 8.11
C LEU A 495 24.27 1.61 7.23
N VAL A 496 25.03 1.03 6.31
CA VAL A 496 24.57 -0.01 5.37
C VAL A 496 24.63 -1.37 6.04
N ASN A 497 23.54 -2.12 6.04
CA ASN A 497 23.45 -3.39 6.78
C ASN A 497 22.85 -4.54 5.98
N VAL A 498 23.24 -5.76 6.37
CA VAL A 498 22.74 -7.04 5.84
C VAL A 498 22.39 -7.93 7.02
N ASP A 499 21.10 -8.20 7.21
CA ASP A 499 20.58 -9.14 8.21
C ASP A 499 21.04 -8.90 9.66
N ILE A 500 21.51 -7.67 9.99
CA ILE A 500 21.75 -7.23 11.37
C ILE A 500 20.54 -6.46 11.91
N PHE A 501 20.07 -5.41 11.22
CA PHE A 501 19.08 -4.48 11.77
C PHE A 501 17.62 -4.84 11.51
N SER A 502 17.36 -6.02 10.93
CA SER A 502 16.02 -6.64 10.98
C SER A 502 15.54 -6.75 12.43
N GLU A 503 16.46 -7.00 13.37
CA GLU A 503 16.19 -7.16 14.79
C GLU A 503 17.09 -6.27 15.67
N GLY A 504 16.56 -5.85 16.81
CA GLY A 504 17.32 -5.33 17.95
C GLY A 504 17.96 -3.94 17.90
N PHE A 505 18.25 -3.37 16.72
CA PHE A 505 18.89 -2.05 16.65
C PHE A 505 18.02 -0.93 17.23
N ASP A 506 18.58 -0.15 18.15
CA ASP A 506 17.92 0.95 18.86
C ASP A 506 18.73 2.24 18.72
N CYS A 507 18.22 3.14 17.87
CA CYS A 507 18.79 4.44 17.53
C CYS A 507 17.59 5.31 17.08
N PRO A 508 16.91 6.02 17.99
CA PRO A 508 15.63 6.69 17.68
C PRO A 508 15.75 7.86 16.69
N ASP A 509 16.94 8.46 16.66
CA ASP A 509 17.42 9.57 15.86
C ASP A 509 17.84 9.20 14.42
N VAL A 510 17.40 8.04 13.93
CA VAL A 510 17.49 7.68 12.50
C VAL A 510 16.44 8.49 11.74
N GLU A 511 16.87 9.33 10.81
CA GLU A 511 16.04 10.26 10.05
C GLU A 511 15.68 9.77 8.64
N PHE A 512 16.45 8.83 8.08
CA PHE A 512 16.03 8.13 6.86
C PHE A 512 16.25 6.61 6.91
N VAL A 513 15.40 5.89 6.16
CA VAL A 513 15.51 4.45 5.89
C VAL A 513 15.47 4.23 4.38
N GLN A 514 16.50 3.58 3.85
CA GLN A 514 16.63 3.28 2.42
C GLN A 514 16.54 1.78 2.14
N LEU A 515 15.66 1.41 1.23
CA LEU A 515 15.28 0.03 0.93
C LEU A 515 15.93 -0.42 -0.38
N ALA A 516 17.17 -0.91 -0.30
CA ALA A 516 17.96 -1.39 -1.43
C ALA A 516 17.84 -2.92 -1.66
N ARG A 517 16.84 -3.56 -1.05
CA ARG A 517 16.58 -5.01 -1.10
C ARG A 517 15.10 -5.30 -1.41
N PRO A 518 14.76 -5.89 -2.57
CA PRO A 518 13.43 -6.43 -2.82
C PRO A 518 13.09 -7.55 -1.81
N THR A 519 11.83 -7.61 -1.35
CA THR A 519 11.37 -8.71 -0.51
C THR A 519 9.87 -8.98 -0.68
N LEU A 520 9.48 -10.24 -0.49
CA LEU A 520 8.07 -10.67 -0.39
C LEU A 520 7.57 -10.74 1.06
N SER A 521 8.41 -10.41 2.04
CA SER A 521 8.06 -10.45 3.46
C SER A 521 7.60 -9.09 4.01
N LEU A 522 6.29 -8.98 4.27
CA LEU A 522 5.68 -7.86 5.00
C LEU A 522 6.35 -7.65 6.37
N ALA A 523 6.75 -8.73 7.04
CA ALA A 523 7.45 -8.67 8.31
C ALA A 523 8.82 -7.96 8.18
N LYS A 524 9.63 -8.35 7.18
CA LYS A 524 10.92 -7.69 6.90
C LYS A 524 10.68 -6.21 6.55
N TYR A 525 9.70 -5.90 5.70
CA TYR A 525 9.35 -4.52 5.33
C TYR A 525 8.98 -3.65 6.56
N LEU A 526 8.02 -4.08 7.39
CA LEU A 526 7.58 -3.34 8.58
C LEU A 526 8.62 -3.32 9.72
N GLN A 527 9.56 -4.27 9.77
CA GLN A 527 10.75 -4.19 10.61
C GLN A 527 11.72 -3.10 10.12
N MET A 528 12.02 -3.06 8.81
CA MET A 528 12.98 -2.13 8.21
C MET A 528 12.54 -0.66 8.39
N VAL A 529 11.33 -0.32 7.93
CA VAL A 529 10.78 1.06 8.05
C VAL A 529 10.54 1.44 9.52
N GLY A 530 10.10 0.49 10.34
CA GLY A 530 9.86 0.69 11.77
C GLY A 530 11.10 0.96 12.63
N ARG A 531 12.32 0.85 12.09
CA ARG A 531 13.52 1.43 12.73
C ARG A 531 13.53 2.96 12.59
N GLY A 532 13.10 3.48 11.43
CA GLY A 532 12.96 4.91 11.15
C GLY A 532 11.75 5.57 11.83
N LEU A 533 10.67 4.84 12.12
CA LEU A 533 9.48 5.43 12.77
C LEU A 533 9.61 5.71 14.28
N ARG A 534 10.79 5.54 14.89
CA ARG A 534 11.02 5.91 16.30
C ARG A 534 11.02 7.43 16.48
N VAL A 535 10.47 7.93 17.59
CA VAL A 535 10.48 9.36 17.95
C VAL A 535 11.81 9.75 18.60
N ALA A 536 12.35 10.91 18.25
CA ALA A 536 13.56 11.50 18.83
C ALA A 536 13.42 13.02 18.99
N LYS A 537 14.18 13.63 19.90
CA LYS A 537 14.21 15.09 20.07
C LYS A 537 14.85 15.74 18.82
N GLY A 538 14.20 16.77 18.26
CA GLY A 538 14.70 17.53 17.11
C GLY A 538 14.34 16.96 15.74
N LYS A 539 14.03 15.67 15.66
CA LYS A 539 13.60 14.99 14.44
C LYS A 539 12.17 15.42 14.05
N LYS A 540 12.02 16.04 12.88
CA LYS A 540 10.71 16.43 12.32
C LYS A 540 9.90 15.21 11.85
N ASN A 541 10.50 14.39 10.99
CA ASN A 541 9.89 13.23 10.34
C ASN A 541 10.97 12.16 10.02
N CYS A 542 10.56 11.05 9.42
CA CYS A 542 11.47 10.06 8.81
C CYS A 542 11.29 10.05 7.29
N VAL A 543 12.36 10.03 6.49
CA VAL A 543 12.26 9.81 5.05
C VAL A 543 12.40 8.32 4.75
N ILE A 544 11.45 7.73 4.02
CA ILE A 544 11.51 6.34 3.57
C ILE A 544 11.77 6.32 2.07
N ILE A 545 12.96 5.85 1.69
CA ILE A 545 13.45 5.83 0.31
C ILE A 545 13.33 4.40 -0.24
N ASP A 546 12.22 4.12 -0.92
CA ASP A 546 11.88 2.82 -1.48
C ASP A 546 12.44 2.64 -2.90
N ASN A 547 13.74 2.34 -2.96
CA ASN A 547 14.43 2.05 -4.23
C ASN A 547 14.04 0.72 -4.88
N VAL A 548 13.10 -0.05 -4.29
CA VAL A 548 12.76 -1.40 -4.75
C VAL A 548 11.25 -1.66 -4.85
N GLY A 549 10.43 -0.60 -4.80
CA GLY A 549 8.99 -0.63 -5.11
C GLY A 549 8.13 -1.46 -4.15
N LEU A 550 8.56 -1.63 -2.89
CA LEU A 550 7.83 -2.35 -1.85
C LEU A 550 6.48 -1.70 -1.51
N TYR A 551 6.32 -0.38 -1.74
CA TYR A 551 5.02 0.32 -1.70
C TYR A 551 3.97 -0.39 -2.58
N ARG A 552 4.31 -0.81 -3.80
CA ARG A 552 3.39 -1.55 -4.69
C ARG A 552 3.12 -2.98 -4.23
N VAL A 553 3.96 -3.53 -3.34
CA VAL A 553 3.83 -4.90 -2.83
C VAL A 553 3.01 -4.94 -1.54
N PHE A 554 3.15 -3.94 -0.66
CA PHE A 554 2.57 -3.95 0.69
C PHE A 554 1.66 -2.75 1.01
N GLY A 555 1.68 -1.68 0.22
CA GLY A 555 1.11 -0.38 0.61
C GLY A 555 2.03 0.41 1.54
N LEU A 556 1.48 1.43 2.19
CA LEU A 556 2.22 2.32 3.11
C LEU A 556 2.43 1.68 4.50
N PRO A 557 3.45 2.11 5.27
CA PRO A 557 3.65 1.68 6.66
C PRO A 557 2.46 1.98 7.58
N SER A 558 1.70 3.05 7.29
CA SER A 558 0.47 3.43 8.00
C SER A 558 -0.76 2.61 7.60
N GLN A 559 -0.68 1.70 6.62
CA GLN A 559 -1.87 0.93 6.20
C GLN A 559 -2.46 0.14 7.38
N VAL A 560 -3.78 0.22 7.56
CA VAL A 560 -4.48 -0.58 8.58
C VAL A 560 -4.61 -2.02 8.10
N TRP A 561 -4.17 -2.97 8.92
CA TRP A 561 -4.14 -4.39 8.59
C TRP A 561 -5.15 -5.18 9.43
N ASN A 562 -5.95 -6.04 8.81
CA ASN A 562 -6.78 -7.00 9.54
C ASN A 562 -5.92 -8.16 10.06
N TRP A 563 -5.23 -7.92 11.19
CA TRP A 563 -4.34 -8.91 11.80
C TRP A 563 -5.05 -10.18 12.26
N ASN A 564 -6.32 -10.10 12.68
CA ASN A 564 -7.13 -11.28 13.02
C ASN A 564 -7.27 -12.20 11.79
N ALA A 565 -7.69 -11.67 10.63
CA ALA A 565 -7.84 -12.47 9.42
C ALA A 565 -6.51 -13.07 8.93
N MET A 566 -5.37 -12.42 9.17
CA MET A 566 -4.04 -13.00 8.89
C MET A 566 -3.64 -14.09 9.90
N PHE A 567 -3.92 -13.87 11.19
CA PHE A 567 -3.67 -14.83 12.27
C PHE A 567 -4.51 -16.11 12.10
N GLU A 568 -5.75 -15.99 11.63
CA GLU A 568 -6.60 -17.13 11.27
C GLU A 568 -6.23 -17.77 9.93
N GLY A 569 -5.40 -17.11 9.11
CA GLY A 569 -5.04 -17.58 7.76
C GLY A 569 -6.12 -17.35 6.69
N LYS A 570 -7.18 -16.59 7.00
CA LYS A 570 -8.25 -16.20 6.07
C LYS A 570 -7.78 -15.17 5.04
N LEU A 571 -6.80 -14.32 5.40
CA LEU A 571 -6.22 -13.29 4.53
C LEU A 571 -4.76 -13.61 4.20
N LYS A 572 -4.39 -13.48 2.91
CA LYS A 572 -3.01 -13.64 2.41
C LYS A 572 -2.44 -12.30 1.98
N VAL A 573 -1.16 -12.06 2.28
CA VAL A 573 -0.39 -10.97 1.69
C VAL A 573 0.05 -11.38 0.28
N GLY A 574 -0.07 -10.48 -0.70
CA GLY A 574 0.35 -10.69 -2.08
C GLY A 574 0.38 -9.38 -2.85
N LYS A 575 1.03 -9.36 -4.03
CA LYS A 575 1.14 -8.15 -4.87
C LYS A 575 -0.26 -7.58 -5.17
N ARG A 576 -0.56 -6.39 -4.63
CA ARG A 576 -1.68 -5.56 -5.11
C ARG A 576 -1.38 -5.19 -6.56
N LYS A 577 -2.29 -5.47 -7.49
CA LYS A 577 -2.25 -4.81 -8.80
C LYS A 577 -2.71 -3.38 -8.56
N GLU A 578 -1.79 -2.43 -8.69
CA GLU A 578 -2.06 -1.01 -8.84
C GLU A 578 -3.07 -0.85 -9.99
N THR A 579 -4.29 -0.43 -9.68
CA THR A 579 -5.32 -0.16 -10.69
C THR A 579 -5.11 1.24 -11.27
N PRO A 580 -5.61 1.55 -12.48
CA PRO A 580 -5.59 2.92 -13.00
C PRO A 580 -6.23 3.94 -12.04
N LYS A 581 -7.28 3.52 -11.31
CA LYS A 581 -7.93 4.35 -10.27
C LYS A 581 -7.04 4.60 -9.05
N ASP A 582 -6.22 3.63 -8.64
CA ASP A 582 -5.22 3.86 -7.58
C ASP A 582 -4.21 4.94 -8.03
N ARG A 583 -3.84 4.99 -9.32
CA ARG A 583 -2.93 6.03 -9.83
C ARG A 583 -3.56 7.42 -9.85
N GLU A 584 -4.80 7.52 -10.35
CA GLU A 584 -5.54 8.79 -10.37
C GLU A 584 -5.74 9.35 -8.96
N PHE A 585 -5.98 8.48 -7.97
CA PHE A 585 -6.15 8.86 -6.57
C PHE A 585 -4.91 9.52 -5.92
N PHE A 586 -3.69 9.13 -6.33
CA PHE A 586 -2.45 9.71 -5.80
C PHE A 586 -1.85 10.85 -6.65
N LEU A 587 -2.47 11.20 -7.79
CA LEU A 587 -1.95 12.21 -8.72
C LEU A 587 -2.76 13.52 -8.73
N MET A 588 -3.84 13.61 -7.96
CA MET A 588 -4.76 14.77 -7.93
C MET A 588 -4.62 15.62 -6.65
N ASN A 589 -3.39 15.88 -6.23
CA ASN A 589 -3.08 17.00 -5.32
C ASN A 589 -2.52 18.17 -6.15
N GLU A 590 -3.40 18.96 -6.77
CA GLU A 590 -2.98 20.23 -7.36
C GLU A 590 -2.52 21.20 -6.25
N LYS A 591 -1.29 21.73 -6.40
CA LYS A 591 -0.49 22.45 -5.38
C LYS A 591 0.14 21.56 -4.31
N GLN A 592 1.14 20.79 -4.72
CA GLN A 592 2.27 20.47 -3.86
C GLN A 592 3.22 21.67 -3.81
N ASP A 593 3.20 22.43 -2.71
CA ASP A 593 4.29 23.35 -2.36
C ASP A 593 5.38 22.59 -1.56
N ASP A 594 6.56 23.21 -1.41
CA ASP A 594 7.73 22.78 -0.62
C ASP A 594 8.51 21.49 -0.97
N ILE A 595 8.11 20.64 -1.95
CA ILE A 595 9.03 19.65 -2.57
C ILE A 595 8.92 19.64 -4.10
N GLN A 596 9.78 20.42 -4.76
CA GLN A 596 9.95 20.38 -6.22
C GLN A 596 10.75 19.13 -6.66
N ILE A 597 10.06 18.02 -6.92
CA ILE A 597 10.68 16.84 -7.57
C ILE A 597 10.97 17.17 -9.04
N HIS A 598 12.21 16.95 -9.49
CA HIS A 598 12.58 17.18 -10.90
C HIS A 598 11.80 16.21 -11.81
N PRO A 599 11.21 16.65 -12.94
CA PRO A 599 10.39 15.80 -13.81
C PRO A 599 11.07 14.47 -14.20
N ASP A 600 12.38 14.54 -14.46
CA ASP A 600 13.24 13.42 -14.86
C ASP A 600 13.66 12.45 -13.73
N SER A 601 13.28 12.68 -12.47
CA SER A 601 13.65 11.77 -11.37
C SER A 601 13.07 10.37 -11.59
N GLU A 602 13.84 9.30 -11.31
CA GLU A 602 13.29 7.92 -11.29
C GLU A 602 12.35 7.68 -10.09
N MET A 603 12.27 8.63 -9.15
CA MET A 603 11.46 8.56 -7.93
C MET A 603 10.13 9.33 -8.06
N MET A 604 9.17 9.01 -7.19
CA MET A 604 7.92 9.73 -6.98
C MET A 604 7.63 9.84 -5.48
N MET A 605 7.00 10.95 -5.05
CA MET A 605 6.34 11.00 -3.75
C MET A 605 5.12 10.06 -3.77
N VAL A 606 4.90 9.36 -2.66
CA VAL A 606 3.75 8.45 -2.45
C VAL A 606 2.88 8.94 -1.28
N MET A 607 3.50 9.63 -0.31
CA MET A 607 2.85 10.21 0.86
C MET A 607 3.84 11.17 1.54
N SER A 608 3.51 12.46 1.63
CA SER A 608 4.27 13.40 2.46
C SER A 608 3.91 13.23 3.95
N HIS A 609 4.77 13.70 4.85
CA HIS A 609 4.45 13.69 6.28
C HIS A 609 3.27 14.61 6.66
N GLU A 610 2.91 15.56 5.80
CA GLU A 610 1.78 16.47 5.99
C GLU A 610 0.47 15.86 5.48
N GLU A 611 0.47 15.28 4.27
CA GLU A 611 -0.62 14.44 3.74
C GLU A 611 -0.94 13.30 4.73
N LEU A 612 0.10 12.70 5.31
CA LEU A 612 -0.04 11.71 6.37
C LEU A 612 -0.76 12.30 7.59
N LEU A 613 -0.35 13.46 8.10
CA LEU A 613 -1.03 14.09 9.25
C LEU A 613 -2.50 14.46 8.97
N GLN A 614 -2.83 14.83 7.72
CA GLN A 614 -4.21 15.07 7.30
C GLN A 614 -5.03 13.77 7.32
N THR A 615 -4.54 12.69 6.69
CA THR A 615 -5.22 11.37 6.73
C THR A 615 -5.34 10.78 8.14
N LEU A 616 -4.46 11.17 9.08
CA LEU A 616 -4.45 10.74 10.49
C LEU A 616 -5.41 11.52 11.41
N GLN A 617 -6.19 12.48 10.89
CA GLN A 617 -7.29 13.09 11.66
C GLN A 617 -8.42 12.08 11.97
N TYR A 618 -8.45 10.99 11.21
CA TYR A 618 -9.44 9.91 11.28
C TYR A 618 -8.95 8.78 12.22
N ARG A 619 -9.79 8.44 13.20
CA ARG A 619 -9.46 7.56 14.34
C ARG A 619 -9.89 6.12 14.14
N GLU A 620 -11.03 5.90 13.51
CA GLU A 620 -11.65 4.58 13.33
C GLU A 620 -12.45 4.59 12.03
N PHE A 621 -12.26 3.58 11.18
CA PHE A 621 -13.13 3.35 10.02
C PHE A 621 -14.27 2.43 10.46
N VAL A 622 -15.52 2.79 10.14
CA VAL A 622 -16.71 2.14 10.70
C VAL A 622 -17.44 1.29 9.66
N ASP A 623 -17.69 1.84 8.47
CA ASP A 623 -18.50 1.22 7.41
C ASP A 623 -18.20 1.88 6.05
N SER A 624 -18.43 1.19 4.93
CA SER A 624 -18.47 1.84 3.60
C SER A 624 -19.40 1.13 2.61
N LYS A 625 -20.06 1.93 1.78
CA LYS A 625 -21.03 1.45 0.78
C LYS A 625 -21.17 2.47 -0.35
N GLY A 626 -21.24 1.99 -1.59
CA GLY A 626 -21.33 2.85 -2.78
C GLY A 626 -20.15 3.81 -2.88
N GLU A 627 -20.44 5.12 -2.89
CA GLU A 627 -19.45 6.19 -2.98
C GLU A 627 -19.01 6.76 -1.61
N PHE A 628 -19.51 6.21 -0.49
CA PHE A 628 -19.38 6.81 0.84
C PHE A 628 -18.81 5.86 1.91
N ALA A 629 -18.23 6.44 2.97
CA ALA A 629 -17.75 5.74 4.15
C ALA A 629 -18.12 6.48 5.45
N ILE A 630 -18.44 5.73 6.50
CA ILE A 630 -18.58 6.26 7.86
C ILE A 630 -17.23 6.13 8.56
N ILE A 631 -16.75 7.23 9.11
CA ILE A 631 -15.52 7.30 9.88
C ILE A 631 -15.74 8.02 11.21
N LYS A 632 -14.82 7.80 12.13
CA LYS A 632 -14.80 8.40 13.46
C LYS A 632 -13.60 9.32 13.57
N LEU A 633 -13.78 10.51 14.13
CA LEU A 633 -12.72 11.51 14.29
C LEU A 633 -11.91 11.27 15.57
N SER A 634 -10.79 11.97 15.68
CA SER A 634 -9.90 11.91 16.86
C SER A 634 -10.60 12.20 18.19
N ASP A 635 -11.57 13.13 18.21
CA ASP A 635 -12.39 13.46 19.38
C ASP A 635 -13.38 12.34 19.79
N GLY A 636 -13.73 11.45 18.84
CA GLY A 636 -14.63 10.32 19.02
C GLY A 636 -16.01 10.48 18.35
N LYS A 637 -16.31 11.65 17.77
CA LYS A 637 -17.51 11.85 16.94
C LYS A 637 -17.45 11.02 15.67
N MET A 638 -18.60 10.81 15.03
CA MET A 638 -18.70 10.12 13.74
C MET A 638 -19.16 11.08 12.64
N THR A 639 -18.73 10.82 11.41
CA THR A 639 -18.97 11.63 10.21
C THR A 639 -19.04 10.73 8.97
N VAL A 640 -19.67 11.21 7.91
CA VAL A 640 -19.61 10.56 6.58
C VAL A 640 -18.61 11.30 5.70
N VAL A 641 -17.83 10.55 4.93
CA VAL A 641 -16.98 11.05 3.85
C VAL A 641 -17.32 10.37 2.52
N ASN A 642 -17.01 11.03 1.40
CA ASN A 642 -17.04 10.41 0.07
C ASN A 642 -15.72 9.66 -0.22
N ARG A 643 -15.58 9.11 -1.44
CA ARG A 643 -14.35 8.40 -1.86
C ARG A 643 -13.09 9.28 -1.86
N GLN A 644 -13.24 10.58 -2.01
CA GLN A 644 -12.17 11.57 -1.99
C GLN A 644 -11.72 11.90 -0.54
N GLY A 645 -12.46 11.45 0.47
CA GLY A 645 -12.20 11.77 1.88
C GLY A 645 -12.76 13.13 2.30
N GLU A 646 -13.52 13.80 1.44
CA GLU A 646 -14.23 15.04 1.74
C GLU A 646 -15.42 14.76 2.66
N GLN A 647 -15.71 15.70 3.56
CA GLN A 647 -16.80 15.59 4.51
C GLN A 647 -18.17 15.85 3.86
N VAL A 648 -19.09 14.90 4.01
CA VAL A 648 -20.45 14.94 3.42
C VAL A 648 -21.53 15.24 4.47
N LEU A 649 -21.22 15.02 5.75
CA LEU A 649 -22.10 15.28 6.89
C LEU A 649 -21.28 15.82 8.06
N GLU A 650 -21.81 16.79 8.80
CA GLU A 650 -21.17 17.37 9.99
C GLU A 650 -20.87 16.33 11.10
N PRO A 651 -19.71 16.39 11.78
CA PRO A 651 -19.35 15.47 12.86
C PRO A 651 -20.26 15.58 14.08
N GLY A 652 -20.84 14.44 14.49
CA GLY A 652 -21.79 14.39 15.59
C GLY A 652 -21.54 13.27 16.60
N ASP A 653 -22.09 13.47 17.81
CA ASP A 653 -22.24 12.44 18.85
C ASP A 653 -23.39 11.47 18.49
N TYR A 654 -23.17 10.70 17.42
CA TYR A 654 -24.09 9.64 17.00
C TYR A 654 -23.84 8.36 17.81
N TYR A 655 -24.92 7.69 18.24
CA TYR A 655 -24.86 6.41 18.96
C TYR A 655 -24.75 5.21 18.00
N ASP A 656 -25.30 5.37 16.80
CA ASP A 656 -25.39 4.33 15.76
C ASP A 656 -25.43 5.05 14.39
N MET A 657 -24.69 4.54 13.41
CA MET A 657 -24.72 4.99 12.01
C MET A 657 -24.44 3.79 11.10
N LYS A 658 -25.16 3.67 9.98
CA LYS A 658 -25.02 2.58 9.00
C LYS A 658 -25.33 3.07 7.59
N LEU A 659 -24.62 2.57 6.59
CA LEU A 659 -24.94 2.86 5.18
C LEU A 659 -25.90 1.80 4.63
N LEU A 660 -27.08 2.26 4.19
CA LEU A 660 -28.10 1.44 3.57
C LEU A 660 -27.90 1.39 2.05
N ASP A 661 -28.69 0.55 1.37
CA ASP A 661 -28.66 0.47 -0.08
C ASP A 661 -29.11 1.78 -0.74
N GLY A 662 -28.64 2.02 -1.97
CA GLY A 662 -28.88 3.28 -2.68
C GLY A 662 -28.21 4.53 -2.09
N ASN A 663 -27.21 4.38 -1.21
CA ASN A 663 -26.50 5.48 -0.52
C ASN A 663 -27.36 6.26 0.51
N ILE A 664 -28.39 5.64 1.08
CA ILE A 664 -29.13 6.24 2.20
C ILE A 664 -28.35 6.02 3.50
N LEU A 665 -28.14 7.08 4.29
CA LEU A 665 -27.57 7.00 5.62
C LEU A 665 -28.69 6.78 6.66
N PHE A 666 -28.54 5.74 7.48
CA PHE A 666 -29.22 5.63 8.76
C PHE A 666 -28.33 6.16 9.87
N TYR A 667 -28.88 6.97 10.79
CA TYR A 667 -28.15 7.47 11.97
C TYR A 667 -29.07 7.64 13.18
N ARG A 668 -28.49 7.64 14.39
CA ARG A 668 -29.20 7.88 15.67
C ARG A 668 -28.42 8.88 16.55
N PRO A 669 -28.80 10.16 16.59
CA PRO A 669 -28.26 11.14 17.53
C PRO A 669 -28.65 10.82 18.98
N ARG A 670 -27.82 11.21 19.97
CA ARG A 670 -28.05 10.94 21.41
C ARG A 670 -29.40 11.42 22.01
N ARG A 671 -30.17 12.25 21.32
CA ARG A 671 -31.45 12.83 21.79
C ARG A 671 -32.60 12.75 20.78
N LYS A 672 -32.45 12.00 19.68
CA LYS A 672 -33.47 11.84 18.62
C LYS A 672 -33.73 10.35 18.36
N ALA A 673 -34.79 10.07 17.60
CA ALA A 673 -35.19 8.71 17.24
C ALA A 673 -34.27 8.10 16.15
N LYS A 674 -34.81 7.22 15.31
CA LYS A 674 -34.14 6.85 14.04
C LYS A 674 -34.14 8.07 13.12
N CYS A 675 -33.03 8.38 12.47
CA CYS A 675 -32.96 9.45 11.47
C CYS A 675 -32.42 8.88 10.15
N TYR A 676 -32.85 9.48 9.04
CA TYR A 676 -32.51 9.05 7.68
C TYR A 676 -32.12 10.25 6.80
N TYR A 677 -31.12 10.07 5.93
CA TYR A 677 -30.56 11.14 5.10
C TYR A 677 -30.09 10.58 3.75
N ASP A 678 -30.37 11.27 2.65
CA ASP A 678 -29.88 10.91 1.32
C ASP A 678 -28.50 11.56 1.09
N LEU A 679 -27.46 10.73 0.93
CA LEU A 679 -26.09 11.21 0.68
C LEU A 679 -25.86 11.71 -0.75
N LEU A 680 -26.73 11.37 -1.71
CA LEU A 680 -26.66 11.90 -3.08
C LEU A 680 -27.28 13.30 -3.15
N ALA A 681 -28.51 13.43 -2.65
CA ALA A 681 -29.25 14.69 -2.60
C ALA A 681 -28.79 15.66 -1.51
N LYS A 682 -27.98 15.19 -0.55
CA LYS A 682 -27.61 15.93 0.68
C LYS A 682 -28.85 16.44 1.43
N ALA A 683 -29.90 15.61 1.47
CA ALA A 683 -31.23 15.95 1.96
C ALA A 683 -31.63 15.07 3.17
N VAL A 684 -32.39 15.64 4.10
CA VAL A 684 -32.96 14.90 5.24
C VAL A 684 -34.22 14.16 4.77
N ILE A 685 -34.30 12.85 5.03
CA ILE A 685 -35.50 12.04 4.75
C ILE A 685 -36.38 11.95 6.01
N ASP A 686 -35.77 11.74 7.18
CA ASP A 686 -36.44 11.90 8.48
C ASP A 686 -35.43 12.41 9.51
N ASP A 687 -35.80 13.47 10.24
CA ASP A 687 -34.94 14.10 11.24
C ASP A 687 -35.04 13.44 12.64
N GLY A 688 -35.86 12.39 12.79
CA GLY A 688 -36.20 11.74 14.06
C GLY A 688 -37.64 11.95 14.53
N THR A 689 -38.56 12.31 13.62
CA THR A 689 -39.97 12.61 13.90
C THR A 689 -40.91 11.42 13.76
N ASN A 690 -40.72 10.52 12.79
CA ASN A 690 -41.62 9.37 12.59
C ASN A 690 -41.01 8.04 13.09
N VAL A 691 -41.88 7.07 13.39
CA VAL A 691 -41.46 5.80 14.03
C VAL A 691 -42.20 4.60 13.44
N ALA A 692 -41.71 4.13 12.29
CA ALA A 692 -41.93 2.74 11.86
C ALA A 692 -40.76 2.26 10.99
N GLU A 693 -40.77 2.66 9.71
CA GLU A 693 -40.15 1.89 8.64
C GLU A 693 -38.69 2.30 8.33
N THR A 694 -38.21 2.01 7.13
CA THR A 694 -36.88 2.38 6.62
C THR A 694 -37.04 2.79 5.16
N PRO A 695 -36.50 3.94 4.71
CA PRO A 695 -36.66 4.40 3.34
C PRO A 695 -36.23 3.36 2.30
N HIS A 696 -36.92 3.33 1.16
CA HIS A 696 -36.66 2.41 0.06
C HIS A 696 -36.35 3.18 -1.21
N VAL A 697 -35.35 2.74 -1.98
CA VAL A 697 -35.03 3.33 -3.29
C VAL A 697 -35.85 2.63 -4.36
N VAL A 698 -36.81 3.36 -4.93
CA VAL A 698 -37.69 2.90 -6.00
C VAL A 698 -37.05 3.24 -7.35
N ASN A 699 -37.08 2.31 -8.31
CA ASN A 699 -36.59 2.56 -9.66
C ASN A 699 -37.74 2.66 -10.68
N ILE A 700 -37.89 3.82 -11.31
CA ILE A 700 -38.87 4.04 -12.39
C ILE A 700 -38.11 4.30 -13.69
N LYS A 701 -38.23 3.39 -14.66
CA LYS A 701 -37.62 3.49 -16.01
C LYS A 701 -36.11 3.79 -16.00
N GLY A 702 -35.37 3.33 -14.99
CA GLY A 702 -33.92 3.57 -14.86
C GLY A 702 -33.53 4.84 -14.08
N TRP A 703 -34.50 5.50 -13.42
CA TRP A 703 -34.31 6.64 -12.52
C TRP A 703 -34.63 6.24 -11.08
N GLU A 704 -33.92 6.80 -10.09
CA GLU A 704 -34.08 6.49 -8.67
C GLU A 704 -34.88 7.55 -7.92
N PHE A 705 -35.79 7.10 -7.06
CA PHE A 705 -36.63 7.90 -6.16
C PHE A 705 -36.59 7.28 -4.75
N ILE A 706 -37.07 7.99 -3.73
CA ILE A 706 -37.19 7.48 -2.37
C ILE A 706 -38.66 7.32 -2.01
N GLU A 707 -39.03 6.20 -1.41
CA GLU A 707 -40.33 5.96 -0.82
C GLU A 707 -40.18 5.76 0.70
N TYR A 708 -40.97 6.48 1.48
CA TYR A 708 -40.92 6.44 2.94
C TYR A 708 -42.27 6.88 3.56
N ASN A 709 -42.86 6.04 4.43
CA ASN A 709 -44.16 6.28 5.08
C ASN A 709 -45.27 6.72 4.08
N ASP A 710 -45.44 5.96 2.99
CA ASP A 710 -46.36 6.25 1.87
C ASP A 710 -46.10 7.55 1.06
N ILE A 711 -45.05 8.31 1.41
CA ILE A 711 -44.61 9.50 0.65
C ILE A 711 -43.54 9.09 -0.37
N PHE A 712 -43.74 9.51 -1.62
CA PHE A 712 -42.80 9.32 -2.72
C PHE A 712 -42.04 10.62 -2.99
N MET A 713 -40.71 10.59 -2.91
CA MET A 713 -39.82 11.76 -2.92
C MET A 713 -38.81 11.69 -4.06
N SER A 714 -38.49 12.83 -4.66
CA SER A 714 -37.32 12.99 -5.53
C SER A 714 -36.02 12.85 -4.76
N ARG A 715 -34.95 12.45 -5.45
CA ARG A 715 -33.58 12.46 -4.91
C ARG A 715 -32.90 13.80 -5.23
N THR A 716 -33.42 14.88 -4.67
CA THR A 716 -32.95 16.25 -4.90
C THR A 716 -32.84 17.02 -3.60
N GLN A 717 -31.97 18.03 -3.54
CA GLN A 717 -31.83 18.89 -2.37
C GLN A 717 -33.09 19.77 -2.17
N GLU A 718 -33.73 20.16 -3.26
CA GLU A 718 -35.09 20.71 -3.26
C GLU A 718 -36.13 19.59 -3.04
N ASP A 719 -37.07 19.83 -2.12
CA ASP A 719 -38.18 18.91 -1.83
C ASP A 719 -39.21 18.91 -2.96
N PHE A 720 -39.32 17.77 -3.65
CA PHE A 720 -40.51 17.42 -4.41
C PHE A 720 -41.02 16.06 -3.92
N SER A 721 -42.16 16.10 -3.25
CA SER A 721 -42.79 14.93 -2.63
C SER A 721 -44.26 14.79 -3.03
N LEU A 722 -44.71 13.54 -3.15
CA LEU A 722 -46.07 13.15 -3.52
C LEU A 722 -46.66 12.25 -2.42
N PRO A 723 -47.92 12.47 -1.99
CA PRO A 723 -48.56 11.67 -0.93
C PRO A 723 -49.13 10.33 -1.45
N TYR A 724 -48.48 9.75 -2.47
CA TYR A 724 -48.79 8.46 -3.09
C TYR A 724 -47.65 8.04 -4.03
N HIS A 725 -47.45 6.74 -4.23
CA HIS A 725 -46.56 6.22 -5.27
C HIS A 725 -47.16 6.47 -6.68
N PRO A 726 -46.53 7.31 -7.54
CA PRO A 726 -47.01 7.58 -8.91
C PRO A 726 -46.85 6.37 -9.83
N SER A 727 -47.65 6.29 -10.90
CA SER A 727 -47.55 5.20 -11.87
C SER A 727 -46.34 5.39 -12.79
N GLN A 728 -45.72 4.29 -13.24
CA GLN A 728 -44.68 4.38 -14.27
C GLN A 728 -45.18 5.01 -15.58
N TYR A 729 -46.50 5.07 -15.81
CA TYR A 729 -47.09 5.71 -16.99
C TYR A 729 -47.23 7.24 -16.84
N ASP A 730 -47.15 7.78 -15.63
CA ASP A 730 -47.22 9.23 -15.37
C ASP A 730 -45.91 9.97 -15.72
N PHE A 731 -44.81 9.21 -15.91
CA PHE A 731 -43.50 9.71 -16.28
C PHE A 731 -43.17 9.51 -17.77
N LEU A 732 -42.69 10.55 -18.43
CA LEU A 732 -42.18 10.53 -19.80
C LEU A 732 -40.65 10.64 -19.78
N ASN A 733 -39.95 9.54 -20.08
CA ASN A 733 -38.49 9.44 -20.01
C ASN A 733 -37.87 9.71 -21.39
N TYR A 734 -36.98 10.70 -21.49
CA TYR A 734 -36.28 11.13 -22.69
C TYR A 734 -34.76 10.88 -22.60
N GLY A 735 -34.34 9.92 -21.77
CA GLY A 735 -32.96 9.40 -21.71
C GLY A 735 -32.02 10.21 -20.81
N TYR A 736 -31.90 11.52 -21.04
CA TYR A 736 -31.10 12.43 -20.22
C TYR A 736 -31.93 13.36 -19.31
N TYR A 737 -33.25 13.42 -19.55
CA TYR A 737 -34.23 14.06 -18.68
C TYR A 737 -35.51 13.22 -18.60
N MET A 738 -36.33 13.44 -17.56
CA MET A 738 -37.63 12.80 -17.40
C MET A 738 -38.68 13.79 -16.91
N ILE A 739 -39.85 13.78 -17.53
CA ILE A 739 -40.98 14.65 -17.19
C ILE A 739 -41.98 13.88 -16.32
N PHE A 740 -42.51 14.52 -15.28
CA PHE A 740 -43.73 14.14 -14.57
C PHE A 740 -44.81 15.22 -14.79
N ARG A 741 -46.04 14.81 -15.12
CA ARG A 741 -47.16 15.73 -15.35
C ARG A 741 -47.90 16.04 -14.06
N PHE A 742 -47.48 17.11 -13.39
CA PHE A 742 -48.10 17.58 -12.16
C PHE A 742 -49.39 18.36 -12.47
N ARG A 743 -50.43 18.25 -11.63
CA ARG A 743 -51.70 18.96 -11.88
C ARG A 743 -51.63 20.46 -11.58
N PRO A 744 -51.00 20.91 -10.48
CA PRO A 744 -50.59 22.31 -10.34
C PRO A 744 -49.63 22.73 -11.44
N SER A 745 -49.86 23.90 -12.03
CA SER A 745 -48.83 24.61 -12.81
C SER A 745 -47.77 25.18 -11.87
N ALA A 746 -46.56 25.38 -12.37
CA ALA A 746 -45.51 26.14 -11.69
C ALA A 746 -45.75 27.65 -11.87
N PRO A 747 -45.96 28.41 -10.78
CA PRO A 747 -46.10 29.85 -10.85
C PRO A 747 -44.89 30.48 -11.57
N GLY A 748 -45.14 31.38 -12.50
CA GLY A 748 -44.10 32.12 -13.20
C GLY A 748 -43.30 31.34 -14.25
N CYS A 749 -43.54 30.03 -14.45
CA CYS A 749 -42.77 29.25 -15.42
C CYS A 749 -43.19 29.56 -16.88
N GLN A 750 -42.40 30.40 -17.55
CA GLN A 750 -42.62 30.82 -18.93
C GLN A 750 -42.37 29.65 -19.91
N VAL A 751 -43.43 29.15 -20.52
CA VAL A 751 -43.35 28.10 -21.57
C VAL A 751 -43.15 28.75 -22.94
N TRP A 752 -42.26 28.20 -23.77
CA TRP A 752 -41.95 28.72 -25.10
C TRP A 752 -42.01 27.61 -26.16
N TYR A 753 -42.58 27.95 -27.33
CA TYR A 753 -42.77 27.02 -28.45
C TYR A 753 -42.39 27.65 -29.79
N TYR A 754 -42.03 26.80 -30.77
CA TYR A 754 -41.75 27.23 -32.13
C TYR A 754 -43.01 27.61 -32.89
N CYS A 755 -42.91 28.63 -33.74
CA CYS A 755 -43.98 29.00 -34.66
C CYS A 755 -43.88 28.18 -35.94
N GLU A 756 -44.97 27.54 -36.35
CA GLU A 756 -45.02 26.76 -37.60
C GLU A 756 -44.70 27.64 -38.81
N GLY A 757 -43.80 27.16 -39.67
CA GLY A 757 -43.34 27.87 -40.88
C GLY A 757 -42.40 29.07 -40.66
N ASP A 758 -42.10 29.45 -39.42
CA ASP A 758 -41.58 30.79 -39.08
C ASP A 758 -40.04 30.84 -38.87
N GLU A 759 -39.26 30.05 -39.63
CA GLU A 759 -37.77 29.93 -39.58
C GLU A 759 -37.14 29.71 -38.17
N GLY A 760 -37.84 29.00 -37.28
CA GLY A 760 -37.34 28.77 -35.93
C GLY A 760 -37.52 29.94 -34.96
N LYS A 761 -38.36 30.94 -35.29
CA LYS A 761 -38.87 31.88 -34.29
C LYS A 761 -39.65 31.13 -33.22
N MET A 762 -39.55 31.63 -31.98
CA MET A 762 -40.29 31.12 -30.83
C MET A 762 -41.23 32.20 -30.28
N ARG A 763 -42.32 31.78 -29.64
CA ARG A 763 -43.22 32.65 -28.86
C ARG A 763 -43.46 32.03 -27.48
N MET A 764 -43.75 32.90 -26.52
CA MET A 764 -44.16 32.51 -25.18
C MET A 764 -45.63 32.04 -25.21
N SER A 765 -45.96 31.09 -24.35
CA SER A 765 -47.33 30.65 -24.07
C SER A 765 -48.02 31.56 -23.06
N ASN A 766 -49.35 31.60 -23.10
CA ASN A 766 -50.16 32.16 -22.03
C ASN A 766 -50.44 31.13 -20.90
N GLU A 767 -49.97 29.89 -21.05
CA GLU A 767 -50.08 28.82 -20.05
C GLU A 767 -48.71 28.51 -19.40
N GLU A 768 -48.70 28.48 -18.06
CA GLU A 768 -47.57 28.05 -17.23
C GLU A 768 -47.32 26.53 -17.31
N SER A 769 -46.07 26.12 -17.12
CA SER A 769 -45.69 24.70 -17.23
C SER A 769 -46.31 23.81 -16.14
N ARG A 770 -46.84 22.67 -16.55
CA ARG A 770 -47.28 21.54 -15.70
C ARG A 770 -46.30 20.35 -15.73
N ASN A 771 -45.15 20.54 -16.37
CA ASN A 771 -44.17 19.50 -16.63
C ASN A 771 -43.00 19.64 -15.66
N VAL A 772 -43.10 18.99 -14.50
CA VAL A 772 -41.96 18.82 -13.58
C VAL A 772 -40.89 18.01 -14.31
N CYS A 773 -39.64 18.41 -14.24
CA CYS A 773 -38.54 17.89 -15.03
C CYS A 773 -37.35 17.51 -14.13
N PHE A 774 -36.92 16.26 -14.21
CA PHE A 774 -35.75 15.74 -13.53
C PHE A 774 -34.60 15.60 -14.55
N LEU A 775 -33.42 16.14 -14.23
CA LEU A 775 -32.21 16.02 -15.06
C LEU A 775 -31.33 14.88 -14.55
N ARG A 776 -30.68 14.15 -15.45
CA ARG A 776 -30.01 12.90 -15.06
C ARG A 776 -28.71 13.16 -14.32
N ASN A 777 -28.59 12.59 -13.11
CA ASN A 777 -27.50 12.84 -12.16
C ASN A 777 -27.43 14.28 -11.62
N ASP A 778 -28.47 15.09 -11.83
CA ASP A 778 -28.65 16.32 -11.06
C ASP A 778 -29.43 15.96 -9.79
N TYR A 779 -28.81 16.20 -8.63
CA TYR A 779 -29.39 15.97 -7.31
C TYR A 779 -29.56 17.28 -6.53
N GLU A 780 -29.39 18.43 -7.20
CA GLU A 780 -29.52 19.76 -6.59
C GLU A 780 -30.99 20.22 -6.66
N HIS A 781 -31.54 20.24 -7.88
CA HIS A 781 -32.75 20.98 -8.21
C HIS A 781 -33.86 20.13 -8.84
N VAL A 782 -35.11 20.50 -8.56
CA VAL A 782 -36.28 20.06 -9.32
C VAL A 782 -36.69 21.18 -10.26
N TYR A 783 -36.83 20.84 -11.54
CA TYR A 783 -37.07 21.84 -12.57
C TYR A 783 -38.49 21.81 -13.13
N TRP A 784 -38.85 22.83 -13.89
CA TRP A 784 -40.00 22.82 -14.79
C TRP A 784 -39.56 23.01 -16.24
N LEU A 785 -40.11 22.20 -17.15
CA LEU A 785 -39.80 22.26 -18.57
C LEU A 785 -40.43 23.50 -19.20
N CYS A 786 -39.60 24.38 -19.73
CA CYS A 786 -39.99 25.64 -20.37
C CYS A 786 -40.07 25.50 -21.89
N ALA A 787 -39.10 24.82 -22.51
CA ALA A 787 -39.08 24.61 -23.96
C ALA A 787 -38.32 23.34 -24.36
N VAL A 788 -38.64 22.81 -25.55
CA VAL A 788 -37.84 21.81 -26.25
C VAL A 788 -37.31 22.45 -27.54
N LEU A 789 -35.99 22.40 -27.73
CA LEU A 789 -35.28 23.01 -28.85
C LEU A 789 -34.76 21.95 -29.83
N TYR A 790 -34.52 22.36 -31.07
CA TYR A 790 -33.93 21.46 -32.08
C TYR A 790 -32.53 20.97 -31.70
N GLY A 791 -32.20 19.74 -32.12
CA GLY A 791 -30.92 19.10 -31.84
C GLY A 791 -30.77 18.63 -30.39
N GLU A 792 -31.80 17.97 -29.84
CA GLU A 792 -31.82 17.34 -28.51
C GLU A 792 -31.47 18.28 -27.34
N ARG A 793 -32.03 19.50 -27.31
CA ARG A 793 -31.84 20.46 -26.21
C ARG A 793 -33.16 20.84 -25.57
N ILE A 794 -33.12 21.19 -24.29
CA ILE A 794 -34.27 21.69 -23.54
C ILE A 794 -33.92 22.97 -22.79
N VAL A 795 -34.93 23.77 -22.48
CA VAL A 795 -34.83 24.86 -21.50
C VAL A 795 -35.69 24.51 -20.30
N VAL A 796 -35.13 24.68 -19.12
CA VAL A 796 -35.77 24.38 -17.83
C VAL A 796 -35.59 25.54 -16.85
N MET A 797 -36.51 25.69 -15.90
CA MET A 797 -36.47 26.69 -14.82
C MET A 797 -36.35 25.98 -13.47
N ASP A 798 -35.55 26.51 -12.54
CA ASP A 798 -35.43 26.00 -11.16
C ASP A 798 -36.46 26.63 -10.19
N SER A 799 -36.36 26.34 -8.88
CA SER A 799 -37.25 26.93 -7.87
C SER A 799 -37.05 28.43 -7.61
N LYS A 800 -35.98 29.05 -8.14
CA LYS A 800 -35.62 30.46 -7.96
C LYS A 800 -36.03 31.34 -9.14
N GLU A 801 -36.71 30.75 -10.12
CA GLU A 801 -37.07 31.37 -11.39
C GLU A 801 -35.86 31.71 -12.28
N ASP A 802 -34.73 31.00 -12.08
CA ASP A 802 -33.56 31.01 -12.96
C ASP A 802 -33.70 29.93 -14.05
N TYR A 803 -33.36 30.28 -15.30
CA TYR A 803 -33.57 29.45 -16.49
C TYR A 803 -32.24 28.96 -17.08
N TYR A 804 -32.24 27.69 -17.47
CA TYR A 804 -31.07 26.97 -17.95
C TYR A 804 -31.34 26.25 -19.27
N LEU A 805 -30.45 26.45 -20.24
CA LEU A 805 -30.32 25.59 -21.41
C LEU A 805 -29.55 24.32 -21.02
N VAL A 806 -30.08 23.16 -21.40
CA VAL A 806 -29.48 21.84 -21.16
C VAL A 806 -29.37 21.09 -22.49
N ASP A 807 -28.23 20.44 -22.73
CA ASP A 807 -28.01 19.57 -23.89
C ASP A 807 -27.93 18.08 -23.50
N SER A 808 -27.91 17.20 -24.49
CA SER A 808 -27.81 15.74 -24.28
C SER A 808 -26.48 15.26 -23.68
N ASN A 809 -25.49 16.16 -23.48
CA ASN A 809 -24.28 15.89 -22.69
C ASN A 809 -24.44 16.32 -21.22
N LEU A 810 -25.66 16.68 -20.78
CA LEU A 810 -26.00 17.21 -19.46
C LEU A 810 -25.37 18.58 -19.14
N LYS A 811 -24.97 19.37 -20.15
CA LYS A 811 -24.37 20.69 -19.92
C LYS A 811 -25.42 21.74 -19.56
N LYS A 812 -25.71 21.89 -18.27
CA LYS A 812 -26.51 22.98 -17.68
C LYS A 812 -25.82 24.34 -17.90
N THR A 813 -26.48 25.28 -18.58
CA THR A 813 -25.96 26.63 -18.89
C THR A 813 -27.04 27.68 -18.57
N PHE A 814 -26.76 28.63 -17.68
CA PHE A 814 -27.70 29.72 -17.36
C PHE A 814 -27.96 30.60 -18.59
N ILE A 815 -29.22 31.02 -18.79
CA ILE A 815 -29.64 31.84 -19.94
C ILE A 815 -30.55 33.02 -19.60
N GLY A 816 -31.06 33.14 -18.36
CA GLY A 816 -31.97 34.23 -17.98
C GLY A 816 -32.80 33.92 -16.73
N CYS A 817 -33.62 34.87 -16.32
CA CYS A 817 -34.51 34.73 -15.15
C CYS A 817 -35.79 35.55 -15.33
N ASN A 818 -36.80 35.33 -14.47
CA ASN A 818 -38.04 36.13 -14.49
C ASN A 818 -37.86 37.60 -14.07
N HIS A 819 -36.73 37.95 -13.43
CA HIS A 819 -36.43 39.31 -12.96
C HIS A 819 -35.07 39.80 -13.50
N PRO A 820 -34.94 39.95 -14.84
CA PRO A 820 -33.66 40.19 -15.51
C PRO A 820 -33.11 41.59 -15.20
N LYS A 821 -31.78 41.68 -15.03
CA LYS A 821 -31.07 42.95 -14.80
C LYS A 821 -30.58 43.59 -16.10
N ASN A 822 -30.58 42.85 -17.21
CA ASN A 822 -30.17 43.30 -18.53
C ASN A 822 -30.74 42.40 -19.65
N GLU A 823 -30.67 42.85 -20.90
CA GLU A 823 -31.23 42.16 -22.09
C GLU A 823 -30.67 40.75 -22.34
N ASN A 824 -29.50 40.37 -21.79
CA ASN A 824 -28.96 39.01 -21.91
C ASN A 824 -29.53 38.03 -20.87
N GLU A 825 -30.31 38.53 -19.91
CA GLU A 825 -31.04 37.73 -18.92
C GLU A 825 -32.55 37.67 -19.23
N ASP A 826 -33.05 38.53 -20.12
CA ASP A 826 -34.47 38.59 -20.48
C ASP A 826 -34.81 37.57 -21.57
N LEU A 827 -35.67 36.61 -21.20
CA LEU A 827 -36.13 35.53 -22.07
C LEU A 827 -36.82 36.03 -23.36
N ASN A 828 -37.41 37.23 -23.34
CA ASN A 828 -38.01 37.84 -24.54
C ASN A 828 -37.00 38.11 -25.65
N PHE A 829 -35.73 38.36 -25.30
CA PHE A 829 -34.63 38.52 -26.25
C PHE A 829 -33.85 37.21 -26.44
N VAL A 830 -33.65 36.45 -25.36
CA VAL A 830 -32.82 35.25 -25.37
C VAL A 830 -33.51 34.07 -26.08
N MET A 831 -34.79 33.79 -25.82
CA MET A 831 -35.48 32.63 -26.38
C MET A 831 -35.61 32.69 -27.90
N PRO A 832 -36.02 33.82 -28.54
CA PRO A 832 -36.01 33.92 -30.00
C PRO A 832 -34.61 33.77 -30.62
N ARG A 833 -33.56 34.25 -29.94
CA ARG A 833 -32.16 34.13 -30.38
C ARG A 833 -31.68 32.67 -30.36
N LEU A 834 -31.95 31.94 -29.26
CA LEU A 834 -31.61 30.52 -29.14
C LEU A 834 -32.44 29.65 -30.08
N GLY A 835 -33.74 29.92 -30.18
CA GLY A 835 -34.68 29.24 -31.07
C GLY A 835 -34.20 29.27 -32.53
N LYS A 836 -33.93 30.46 -33.08
CA LYS A 836 -33.45 30.61 -34.46
C LYS A 836 -32.10 29.91 -34.65
N LYS A 837 -31.14 30.08 -33.72
CA LYS A 837 -29.82 29.43 -33.78
C LYS A 837 -29.95 27.91 -33.93
N TYR A 838 -30.62 27.25 -32.99
CA TYR A 838 -30.66 25.77 -32.97
C TYR A 838 -31.53 25.17 -34.08
N TYR A 839 -32.52 25.92 -34.58
CA TYR A 839 -33.21 25.57 -35.83
C TYR A 839 -32.23 25.52 -37.02
N HIS A 840 -31.38 26.54 -37.19
CA HIS A 840 -30.43 26.59 -38.31
C HIS A 840 -29.36 25.49 -38.21
N GLU A 841 -28.82 25.24 -37.01
CA GLU A 841 -27.88 24.12 -36.77
C GLU A 841 -28.51 22.76 -37.15
N ALA A 842 -29.75 22.50 -36.76
CA ALA A 842 -30.42 21.24 -37.04
C ALA A 842 -30.84 21.07 -38.51
N MET A 843 -31.23 22.15 -39.21
CA MET A 843 -31.51 22.09 -40.64
C MET A 843 -30.25 21.80 -41.47
N LEU A 844 -29.09 22.34 -41.07
CA LEU A 844 -27.80 22.01 -41.68
C LEU A 844 -27.46 20.53 -41.48
N GLN A 845 -27.52 20.02 -40.25
CA GLN A 845 -27.27 18.61 -39.94
C GLN A 845 -28.22 17.66 -40.68
N LYS A 846 -29.51 18.03 -40.82
CA LYS A 846 -30.47 17.26 -41.59
C LYS A 846 -30.09 17.20 -43.07
N LYS A 847 -29.72 18.33 -43.67
CA LYS A 847 -29.29 18.39 -45.08
C LYS A 847 -28.03 17.56 -45.33
N GLU A 848 -27.04 17.64 -44.43
CA GLU A 848 -25.85 16.78 -44.49
C GLU A 848 -26.21 15.29 -44.39
N MET A 849 -27.19 14.92 -43.56
CA MET A 849 -27.66 13.54 -43.44
C MET A 849 -28.34 13.05 -44.72
N GLU A 850 -29.23 13.86 -45.31
CA GLU A 850 -29.92 13.55 -46.57
C GLU A 850 -28.93 13.44 -47.76
N GLU A 851 -27.92 14.31 -47.82
CA GLU A 851 -26.84 14.23 -48.81
C GLU A 851 -25.97 12.96 -48.64
N ASN A 852 -25.66 12.56 -47.41
CA ASN A 852 -24.94 11.31 -47.14
C ASN A 852 -25.79 10.06 -47.43
N GLU A 853 -27.10 10.10 -47.19
CA GLU A 853 -28.01 8.98 -47.50
C GLU A 853 -28.18 8.77 -49.02
N MET A 854 -28.32 9.85 -49.79
CA MET A 854 -28.27 9.77 -51.26
C MET A 854 -26.94 9.22 -51.77
N LEU A 855 -25.82 9.59 -51.14
CA LEU A 855 -24.50 9.07 -51.51
C LEU A 855 -24.39 7.55 -51.23
N LEU A 856 -25.00 7.04 -50.15
CA LEU A 856 -25.11 5.60 -49.91
C LEU A 856 -26.03 4.88 -50.89
N LEU A 857 -27.13 5.50 -51.33
CA LEU A 857 -28.00 4.94 -52.37
C LEU A 857 -27.25 4.81 -53.71
N HIS A 858 -26.43 5.80 -54.05
CA HIS A 858 -25.54 5.73 -55.21
C HIS A 858 -24.49 4.62 -55.04
N GLU A 859 -23.79 4.51 -53.90
CA GLU A 859 -22.82 3.42 -53.68
C GLU A 859 -23.46 2.02 -53.64
N LYS A 860 -24.73 1.89 -53.19
CA LYS A 860 -25.50 0.64 -53.28
C LYS A 860 -25.83 0.27 -54.74
N SER A 861 -26.05 1.25 -55.62
CA SER A 861 -26.35 1.01 -57.04
C SER A 861 -25.13 0.61 -57.89
N GLU A 862 -23.92 0.99 -57.49
CA GLU A 862 -22.66 0.61 -58.17
C GLU A 862 -22.10 -0.75 -57.72
N ALA A 863 -22.69 -1.39 -56.69
CA ALA A 863 -22.22 -2.66 -56.18
C ALA A 863 -22.68 -3.82 -57.09
N GLY A 864 -21.82 -4.17 -58.06
CA GLY A 864 -21.97 -5.38 -58.89
C GLY A 864 -21.93 -6.69 -58.08
N HIS A 865 -21.95 -7.83 -58.77
CA HIS A 865 -22.20 -9.12 -58.13
C HIS A 865 -21.06 -9.52 -57.17
N VAL A 866 -21.34 -9.48 -55.86
CA VAL A 866 -20.38 -9.79 -54.80
C VAL A 866 -20.31 -11.31 -54.56
N GLU A 867 -19.10 -11.88 -54.63
CA GLU A 867 -18.82 -13.29 -54.34
C GLU A 867 -17.82 -13.39 -53.18
N LEU A 868 -18.20 -14.01 -52.07
CA LEU A 868 -17.27 -14.41 -51.00
C LEU A 868 -16.57 -15.70 -51.41
N TYR A 869 -15.23 -15.74 -51.38
CA TYR A 869 -14.46 -16.90 -51.81
C TYR A 869 -13.36 -17.27 -50.80
N GLN A 870 -13.02 -18.56 -50.75
CA GLN A 870 -12.02 -19.11 -49.83
C GLN A 870 -10.81 -19.65 -50.60
N ALA A 871 -9.61 -19.44 -50.05
CA ALA A 871 -8.39 -20.11 -50.50
C ALA A 871 -7.61 -20.64 -49.30
N GLY A 872 -7.39 -21.96 -49.27
CA GLY A 872 -6.85 -22.63 -48.09
C GLY A 872 -7.76 -22.43 -46.87
N LYS A 873 -7.23 -21.78 -45.82
CA LYS A 873 -7.98 -21.47 -44.58
C LYS A 873 -8.41 -20.00 -44.45
N LYS A 874 -8.34 -19.20 -45.52
CA LYS A 874 -8.64 -17.77 -45.48
C LYS A 874 -9.65 -17.34 -46.53
N TRP A 875 -10.43 -16.32 -46.19
CA TRP A 875 -11.53 -15.75 -46.99
C TRP A 875 -11.16 -14.39 -47.58
N GLY A 876 -11.70 -14.14 -48.77
CA GLY A 876 -11.62 -12.89 -49.53
C GLY A 876 -12.93 -12.57 -50.24
N VAL A 877 -12.94 -11.46 -50.98
CA VAL A 877 -14.13 -10.91 -51.66
C VAL A 877 -13.79 -10.61 -53.12
N LYS A 878 -14.66 -11.05 -54.04
CA LYS A 878 -14.69 -10.57 -55.42
C LYS A 878 -15.92 -9.69 -55.64
N VAL A 879 -15.85 -8.83 -56.64
CA VAL A 879 -17.00 -8.15 -57.25
C VAL A 879 -16.88 -8.35 -58.76
N ASP A 880 -17.95 -8.82 -59.39
CA ASP A 880 -18.02 -9.17 -60.83
C ASP A 880 -16.87 -10.11 -61.26
N GLY A 881 -16.59 -11.12 -60.44
CA GLY A 881 -15.52 -12.11 -60.63
C GLY A 881 -14.10 -11.58 -60.37
N LYS A 882 -13.89 -10.26 -60.31
CA LYS A 882 -12.58 -9.65 -60.01
C LYS A 882 -12.31 -9.67 -58.51
N VAL A 883 -11.15 -10.17 -58.10
CA VAL A 883 -10.71 -10.11 -56.70
C VAL A 883 -10.51 -8.66 -56.27
N ILE A 884 -11.25 -8.24 -55.22
CA ILE A 884 -11.13 -6.92 -54.59
C ILE A 884 -10.40 -7.06 -53.24
N VAL A 885 -10.75 -8.08 -52.47
CA VAL A 885 -10.10 -8.44 -51.19
C VAL A 885 -9.45 -9.82 -51.35
N PRO A 886 -8.12 -9.94 -51.32
CA PRO A 886 -7.45 -11.25 -51.37
C PRO A 886 -7.76 -12.10 -50.11
N PRO A 887 -7.44 -13.41 -50.10
CA PRO A 887 -7.84 -14.30 -49.02
C PRO A 887 -7.02 -14.07 -47.75
N LEU A 888 -7.44 -13.07 -46.95
CA LEU A 888 -6.72 -12.55 -45.78
C LEU A 888 -7.36 -12.92 -44.44
N TYR A 889 -8.67 -13.11 -44.39
CA TYR A 889 -9.43 -13.16 -43.13
C TYR A 889 -9.78 -14.58 -42.71
N CYS A 890 -9.94 -14.83 -41.41
CA CYS A 890 -10.37 -16.13 -40.87
C CYS A 890 -11.83 -16.45 -41.23
N SER A 891 -12.68 -15.42 -41.28
CA SER A 891 -14.08 -15.51 -41.71
C SER A 891 -14.54 -14.17 -42.28
N ILE A 892 -15.54 -14.19 -43.17
CA ILE A 892 -16.25 -13.01 -43.66
C ILE A 892 -17.75 -13.34 -43.65
N ALA A 893 -18.55 -12.48 -43.03
CA ALA A 893 -20.01 -12.60 -43.04
C ALA A 893 -20.60 -12.11 -44.37
N GLN A 894 -21.80 -12.60 -44.72
CA GLN A 894 -22.50 -12.13 -45.92
C GLN A 894 -22.70 -10.60 -45.89
N PRO A 895 -22.60 -9.90 -47.03
CA PRO A 895 -22.78 -8.46 -47.08
C PRO A 895 -24.16 -8.00 -46.64
N VAL A 896 -24.21 -6.85 -45.96
CA VAL A 896 -25.42 -6.13 -45.56
C VAL A 896 -25.30 -4.70 -46.07
N GLY A 897 -25.98 -4.41 -47.18
CA GLY A 897 -25.77 -3.17 -47.93
C GLY A 897 -24.35 -3.06 -48.47
N ALA A 898 -23.69 -1.93 -48.24
CA ALA A 898 -22.34 -1.64 -48.74
C ALA A 898 -21.20 -2.24 -47.88
N TYR A 899 -21.51 -3.01 -46.83
CA TYR A 899 -20.58 -3.44 -45.80
C TYR A 899 -20.61 -4.96 -45.57
N CYS A 900 -19.51 -5.53 -45.07
CA CYS A 900 -19.47 -6.87 -44.50
C CYS A 900 -18.66 -6.90 -43.20
N ALA A 901 -19.03 -7.81 -42.29
CA ALA A 901 -18.27 -8.06 -41.07
C ALA A 901 -17.19 -9.11 -41.35
N PHE A 902 -16.00 -8.97 -40.76
CA PHE A 902 -14.88 -9.88 -40.99
C PHE A 902 -14.17 -10.25 -39.69
N GLU A 903 -13.58 -11.44 -39.64
CA GLU A 903 -12.77 -11.95 -38.53
C GLU A 903 -11.30 -11.99 -38.96
N GLU A 904 -10.44 -11.19 -38.35
CA GLU A 904 -9.01 -11.13 -38.71
C GLU A 904 -8.21 -12.27 -38.06
N ILE A 905 -8.48 -12.49 -36.78
CA ILE A 905 -8.05 -13.64 -35.98
C ILE A 905 -9.26 -14.10 -35.13
N PRO A 906 -9.29 -15.34 -34.62
CA PRO A 906 -10.47 -15.85 -33.91
C PRO A 906 -10.97 -14.92 -32.80
N ARG A 907 -12.29 -14.66 -32.78
CA ARG A 907 -12.98 -13.72 -31.87
C ARG A 907 -12.53 -12.26 -31.98
N HIS A 908 -11.95 -11.85 -33.11
CA HIS A 908 -11.61 -10.46 -33.39
C HIS A 908 -12.30 -10.02 -34.68
N TRP A 909 -13.53 -9.54 -34.51
CA TRP A 909 -14.43 -9.10 -35.57
C TRP A 909 -14.37 -7.58 -35.76
N GLY A 910 -14.42 -7.17 -37.04
CA GLY A 910 -14.46 -5.79 -37.51
C GLY A 910 -15.44 -5.62 -38.68
N VAL A 911 -15.47 -4.44 -39.30
CA VAL A 911 -16.35 -4.10 -40.45
C VAL A 911 -15.54 -3.43 -41.55
N MET A 912 -15.76 -3.86 -42.80
CA MET A 912 -15.22 -3.22 -44.01
C MET A 912 -16.32 -2.93 -45.05
N THR A 913 -16.02 -2.05 -45.99
CA THR A 913 -16.82 -1.87 -47.22
C THR A 913 -16.61 -3.04 -48.19
N LEU A 914 -17.55 -3.25 -49.11
CA LEU A 914 -17.37 -4.11 -50.30
C LEU A 914 -16.14 -3.78 -51.15
N LYS A 915 -15.67 -2.52 -51.12
CA LYS A 915 -14.43 -2.05 -51.79
C LYS A 915 -13.15 -2.35 -50.96
N GLY A 916 -13.23 -3.16 -49.90
CA GLY A 916 -12.09 -3.64 -49.10
C GLY A 916 -11.55 -2.68 -48.02
N LYS A 917 -12.13 -1.48 -47.86
CA LYS A 917 -11.72 -0.51 -46.83
C LYS A 917 -12.31 -0.88 -45.46
N VAL A 918 -11.44 -1.14 -44.48
CA VAL A 918 -11.83 -1.28 -43.06
C VAL A 918 -12.38 0.06 -42.52
N ILE A 919 -13.49 0.00 -41.81
CA ILE A 919 -14.15 1.13 -41.13
C ILE A 919 -14.18 0.91 -39.60
N VAL A 920 -14.27 -0.34 -39.16
CA VAL A 920 -14.23 -0.73 -37.75
C VAL A 920 -13.17 -1.81 -37.56
N ASP A 921 -12.16 -1.53 -36.73
CA ASP A 921 -11.04 -2.45 -36.47
C ASP A 921 -11.51 -3.80 -35.90
N ALA A 922 -10.75 -4.85 -36.18
CA ALA A 922 -10.97 -6.20 -35.67
C ALA A 922 -10.62 -6.32 -34.16
N LYS A 923 -11.53 -5.89 -33.28
CA LYS A 923 -11.33 -5.87 -31.82
C LYS A 923 -12.55 -6.26 -30.98
N TYR A 924 -13.60 -6.77 -31.62
CA TYR A 924 -14.86 -7.16 -30.96
C TYR A 924 -15.06 -8.67 -31.01
N GLU A 925 -15.65 -9.26 -29.98
CA GLU A 925 -15.89 -10.71 -29.93
C GLU A 925 -17.00 -11.14 -30.91
N LYS A 926 -17.93 -10.23 -31.21
CA LYS A 926 -19.00 -10.40 -32.19
C LYS A 926 -19.38 -9.07 -32.82
N VAL A 927 -19.77 -9.08 -34.10
CA VAL A 927 -20.33 -7.93 -34.83
C VAL A 927 -21.56 -8.40 -35.63
N GLU A 928 -22.63 -7.61 -35.59
CA GLU A 928 -23.85 -7.78 -36.41
C GLU A 928 -24.12 -6.47 -37.16
N ILE A 929 -24.34 -6.53 -38.47
CA ILE A 929 -24.67 -5.36 -39.31
C ILE A 929 -26.16 -5.41 -39.65
N ARG A 930 -26.83 -4.26 -39.61
CA ARG A 930 -28.26 -4.06 -39.93
C ARG A 930 -28.41 -3.24 -41.21
N ASP A 931 -29.51 -3.45 -41.93
CA ASP A 931 -29.76 -2.86 -43.27
C ASP A 931 -29.75 -1.32 -43.31
N ASN A 932 -30.00 -0.69 -42.16
CA ASN A 932 -29.97 0.75 -41.94
C ASN A 932 -28.56 1.32 -41.61
N GLY A 933 -27.49 0.59 -41.93
CA GLY A 933 -26.11 1.06 -41.78
C GLY A 933 -25.58 1.04 -40.34
N ILE A 934 -26.25 0.34 -39.42
CA ILE A 934 -25.85 0.23 -38.02
C ILE A 934 -25.14 -1.11 -37.76
N ALA A 935 -23.96 -1.05 -37.15
CA ALA A 935 -23.28 -2.22 -36.59
C ALA A 935 -23.49 -2.30 -35.07
N VAL A 936 -24.00 -3.43 -34.59
CA VAL A 936 -23.99 -3.79 -33.16
C VAL A 936 -22.73 -4.60 -32.89
N VAL A 937 -21.85 -4.09 -32.04
CA VAL A 937 -20.56 -4.72 -31.71
C VAL A 937 -20.55 -5.17 -30.25
N THR A 938 -19.94 -6.32 -29.97
CA THR A 938 -19.86 -6.88 -28.61
C THR A 938 -18.42 -6.92 -28.14
N GLY A 939 -18.09 -6.20 -27.06
CA GLY A 939 -16.77 -6.24 -26.45
C GLY A 939 -16.54 -7.50 -25.61
N ILE A 940 -15.28 -7.81 -25.32
CA ILE A 940 -14.82 -9.00 -24.54
C ILE A 940 -15.43 -9.06 -23.12
N THR A 941 -16.01 -7.97 -22.63
CA THR A 941 -16.75 -7.89 -21.35
C THR A 941 -18.24 -8.24 -21.47
N GLY A 942 -18.69 -8.74 -22.63
CA GLY A 942 -20.10 -9.02 -22.95
C GLY A 942 -20.95 -7.76 -23.21
N LYS A 943 -20.39 -6.56 -23.02
CA LYS A 943 -21.10 -5.30 -23.28
C LYS A 943 -21.25 -5.04 -24.78
N THR A 944 -22.49 -4.89 -25.23
CA THR A 944 -22.85 -4.44 -26.57
C THR A 944 -22.72 -2.92 -26.70
N GLN A 945 -22.30 -2.46 -27.88
CA GLN A 945 -22.28 -1.06 -28.28
C GLN A 945 -22.84 -0.93 -29.70
N THR A 946 -23.35 0.25 -30.03
CA THR A 946 -23.94 0.53 -31.34
C THR A 946 -23.05 1.53 -32.08
N ILE A 947 -22.47 1.11 -33.20
CA ILE A 947 -21.65 1.94 -34.09
C ILE A 947 -22.49 2.25 -35.33
N ASN A 948 -22.77 3.53 -35.57
CA ASN A 948 -23.27 3.95 -36.86
C ASN A 948 -22.12 3.90 -37.88
N LEU A 949 -22.25 3.11 -38.96
CA LEU A 949 -21.23 3.00 -40.00
C LEU A 949 -21.20 4.24 -40.92
N LEU A 950 -22.23 5.09 -40.84
CA LEU A 950 -22.34 6.39 -41.50
C LEU A 950 -21.42 7.46 -40.86
N LYS A 951 -20.11 7.18 -40.78
CA LYS A 951 -19.11 8.21 -40.45
C LYS A 951 -18.58 8.87 -41.71
N VAL A 952 -19.21 10.00 -42.03
CA VAL A 952 -18.61 11.30 -42.37
C VAL A 952 -17.11 11.23 -42.69
N LYS A 953 -16.73 11.62 -43.91
CA LYS A 953 -15.34 11.96 -44.24
C LYS A 953 -14.95 13.18 -43.40
N GLY A 954 -13.93 13.04 -42.55
CA GLY A 954 -13.32 14.14 -41.79
C GLY A 954 -12.21 14.84 -42.56
#